data_AF-A0A1G3URX7-F1
#
_entry.id   AF-A0A1G3URX7-F1
#
_cell.length_a   1.000
_cell.length_b   1.000
_cell.length_c   1.000
_cell.angle_alpha   90.00
_cell.angle_beta   90.00
_cell.angle_gamma   90.00
#
_symmetry.space_group_name_H-M   'P 1'
#
loop_
_entity.id
_entity.type
_entity.pdbx_description
1 polymer ?
#
loop_
_entity_poly.entity_id
_entity_poly.type
_entity_poly.pdbx_seq_one_letter_code
_entity_poly.pdbx_strand_id
1 'polypeptide(L)'
;MSFKENLKYRSWVEVDLGNFAANWEEMKRLVGPDVRIMEVVKADAYGHGAIEISNVALKNGAACLGVANADEGVQLRVSGITAPILILSPATVSEIDQIIKYNLTSSVSDPGFAREFQKRARRAGIRAPIHIEVDTGMGRGGTMQAEAFQTIRDIAGFPNLAVEGIFTHFSESEILSYYNDQQWRAFQELLEKLSAYGLHIPIRHISNSGAILNYPQFHLDMVRPGIMSYGIYPSPETRGKANLLPVMSFKTRVVLVKEFPEGYSIGYGRTFITRRPTRIATIPVGYGDGFGWLLSNQGEALIRGKRVPIAGRISMDMCTLDVSRLPECAIGDEAVLMGEQGEERITADEIAAKVHSISYEILCALGKRAPRVFLHKGRADRVEPSLRRIFIPDEEKSIARIDSIIRHCFQTRARNEELGDAIYYEMFETLFGKEDRQLELRADFRYDIRMNQFAPEDEAPEPLRRDYFKVTTRVEYTKAIRNAVFMIGCALDNEQLAAFFEDKRCEYRWLLNSGENLVAERDFRVNRVLIDREDVPVIRTDKTPRGYEVWCGAEELKKKLNRQVRVEIEIETKKLKGNRLFSAYLVYPTRGMEISFHYGGTGIKNVREVGFFAGKHPHPKVTRKEGKSITLKLGDEAWIFPTSGVTFIWDL
;
A
#
# COMPACT_ATOMS: atom_id res chain seq x y z
N MET A 1 25.57 -24.10 2.97
CA MET A 1 24.85 -24.51 1.74
C MET A 1 24.73 -23.29 0.86
N SER A 2 25.11 -23.39 -0.42
CA SER A 2 25.11 -22.22 -1.30
C SER A 2 23.68 -21.82 -1.65
N PHE A 3 23.42 -20.53 -1.79
CA PHE A 3 22.10 -19.96 -2.12
C PHE A 3 21.42 -20.62 -3.33
N LYS A 4 22.20 -21.19 -4.26
CA LYS A 4 21.71 -21.89 -5.46
C LYS A 4 20.78 -23.08 -5.15
N GLU A 5 20.92 -23.72 -3.98
CA GLU A 5 20.18 -24.94 -3.63
C GLU A 5 18.75 -24.67 -3.10
N ASN A 6 18.38 -23.42 -2.75
CA ASN A 6 17.12 -23.09 -2.06
C ASN A 6 16.17 -22.14 -2.82
N LEU A 7 16.47 -21.77 -4.07
CA LEU A 7 15.59 -20.92 -4.87
C LEU A 7 14.32 -21.69 -5.31
N LYS A 8 13.17 -21.30 -4.74
CA LYS A 8 11.84 -21.89 -5.02
C LYS A 8 11.19 -21.38 -6.33
N TYR A 9 11.91 -20.59 -7.15
CA TYR A 9 11.34 -19.92 -8.31
C TYR A 9 11.61 -20.69 -9.61
N ARG A 10 10.64 -20.69 -10.53
CA ARG A 10 10.79 -21.28 -11.87
C ARG A 10 11.81 -20.52 -12.73
N SER A 11 11.85 -19.20 -12.58
CA SER A 11 12.78 -18.24 -13.20
C SER A 11 12.97 -17.07 -12.26
N TRP A 12 14.09 -16.36 -12.37
CA TRP A 12 14.40 -15.18 -11.55
C TRP A 12 15.43 -14.28 -12.25
N VAL A 13 15.47 -13.02 -11.84
CA VAL A 13 16.47 -12.04 -12.26
C VAL A 13 17.39 -11.80 -11.07
N GLU A 14 18.70 -11.99 -11.23
CA GLU A 14 19.69 -11.59 -10.24
C GLU A 14 20.19 -10.18 -10.55
N VAL A 15 20.30 -9.35 -9.52
CA VAL A 15 20.73 -7.95 -9.61
C VAL A 15 21.89 -7.76 -8.64
N ASP A 16 23.11 -7.63 -9.16
CA ASP A 16 24.33 -7.52 -8.35
C ASP A 16 24.59 -6.06 -7.94
N LEU A 17 24.21 -5.73 -6.71
CA LEU A 17 24.40 -4.40 -6.14
C LEU A 17 25.88 -4.07 -5.88
N GLY A 18 26.75 -5.08 -5.82
CA GLY A 18 28.20 -4.90 -5.77
C GLY A 18 28.75 -4.40 -7.11
N ASN A 19 28.32 -5.01 -8.22
CA ASN A 19 28.67 -4.53 -9.56
C ASN A 19 28.11 -3.13 -9.82
N PHE A 20 26.87 -2.85 -9.40
CA PHE A 20 26.30 -1.51 -9.50
C PHE A 20 27.13 -0.47 -8.72
N ALA A 21 27.54 -0.78 -7.49
CA ALA A 21 28.41 0.10 -6.71
C ALA A 21 29.79 0.30 -7.33
N ALA A 22 30.36 -0.73 -7.97
CA ALA A 22 31.62 -0.60 -8.71
C ALA A 22 31.48 0.32 -9.94
N ASN A 23 30.38 0.18 -10.69
CA ASN A 23 30.07 1.08 -11.80
C ASN A 23 29.87 2.52 -11.32
N TRP A 24 29.28 2.69 -10.13
CA TRP A 24 29.12 4.01 -9.51
C TRP A 24 30.45 4.71 -9.23
N GLU A 25 31.42 3.99 -8.68
CA GLU A 25 32.77 4.53 -8.45
C GLU A 25 33.50 4.85 -9.76
N GLU A 26 33.29 4.04 -10.80
CA GLU A 26 33.81 4.35 -12.14
C GLU A 26 33.17 5.62 -12.73
N MET A 27 31.86 5.81 -12.55
CA MET A 27 31.18 7.04 -12.96
C MET A 27 31.73 8.26 -12.24
N LYS A 28 31.91 8.20 -10.91
CA LYS A 28 32.56 9.28 -10.14
C LYS A 28 33.94 9.61 -10.66
N ARG A 29 34.76 8.60 -10.98
CA ARG A 29 36.10 8.78 -11.54
C ARG A 29 36.05 9.52 -12.88
N LEU A 30 35.07 9.21 -13.73
CA LEU A 30 34.91 9.82 -15.05
C LEU A 30 34.40 11.27 -14.99
N VAL A 31 33.47 11.58 -14.08
CA VAL A 31 32.83 12.90 -14.04
C VAL A 31 33.53 13.91 -13.14
N GLY A 32 34.30 13.43 -12.15
CA GLY A 32 35.01 14.27 -11.20
C GLY A 32 34.19 14.63 -9.95
N PRO A 33 34.83 15.19 -8.91
CA PRO A 33 34.21 15.42 -7.60
C PRO A 33 33.20 16.57 -7.58
N ASP A 34 33.31 17.52 -8.51
CA ASP A 34 32.49 18.75 -8.52
C ASP A 34 31.17 18.60 -9.29
N VAL A 35 30.97 17.48 -9.98
CA VAL A 35 29.82 17.22 -10.83
C VAL A 35 28.82 16.33 -10.10
N ARG A 36 27.57 16.77 -10.01
CA ARG A 36 26.48 15.97 -9.44
C ARG A 36 26.09 14.82 -10.36
N ILE A 37 25.63 13.71 -9.79
CA ILE A 37 25.11 12.57 -10.56
C ILE A 37 23.62 12.39 -10.25
N MET A 38 22.79 12.45 -11.29
CA MET A 38 21.39 12.01 -11.26
C MET A 38 21.30 10.56 -11.72
N GLU A 39 20.97 9.63 -10.83
CA GLU A 39 20.76 8.24 -11.24
C GLU A 39 19.42 8.10 -11.95
N VAL A 40 19.43 7.67 -13.21
CA VAL A 40 18.21 7.49 -13.98
C VAL A 40 17.63 6.09 -13.72
N VAL A 41 16.55 6.05 -12.95
CA VAL A 41 15.85 4.83 -12.49
C VAL A 41 14.49 4.60 -13.14
N LYS A 42 14.20 5.31 -14.25
CA LYS A 42 12.96 5.11 -15.02
C LYS A 42 12.80 3.66 -15.51
N ALA A 43 11.56 3.28 -15.81
CA ALA A 43 11.18 1.93 -16.23
C ALA A 43 11.68 0.85 -15.26
N ASP A 44 11.43 1.06 -13.96
CA ASP A 44 11.82 0.15 -12.88
C ASP A 44 13.35 -0.06 -12.80
N ALA A 45 14.12 1.03 -12.90
CA ALA A 45 15.57 1.02 -13.09
C ALA A 45 15.98 0.11 -14.26
N TYR A 46 15.37 0.31 -15.42
CA TYR A 46 15.63 -0.47 -16.63
C TYR A 46 15.40 -1.97 -16.36
N GLY A 47 14.36 -2.30 -15.59
CA GLY A 47 14.02 -3.65 -15.16
C GLY A 47 14.83 -4.20 -13.97
N HIS A 48 15.81 -3.47 -13.43
CA HIS A 48 16.66 -3.92 -12.31
C HIS A 48 15.98 -3.81 -10.93
N GLY A 49 14.86 -3.09 -10.82
CA GLY A 49 14.17 -2.83 -9.56
C GLY A 49 14.51 -1.45 -9.00
N ALA A 50 13.62 -0.49 -9.22
CA ALA A 50 13.91 0.93 -8.98
C ALA A 50 14.20 1.27 -7.52
N ILE A 51 13.52 0.62 -6.57
CA ILE A 51 13.64 0.94 -5.15
C ILE A 51 15.04 0.63 -4.63
N GLU A 52 15.55 -0.59 -4.87
CA GLU A 52 16.87 -0.99 -4.38
C GLU A 52 18.00 -0.26 -5.09
N ILE A 53 17.92 -0.11 -6.42
CA ILE A 53 18.90 0.67 -7.18
C ILE A 53 18.96 2.11 -6.66
N SER A 54 17.80 2.73 -6.42
CA SER A 54 17.74 4.10 -5.88
C SER A 54 18.39 4.17 -4.50
N ASN A 55 18.11 3.23 -3.59
CA ASN A 55 18.71 3.21 -2.26
C ASN A 55 20.24 3.08 -2.33
N VAL A 56 20.76 2.20 -3.19
CA VAL A 56 22.20 2.02 -3.37
C VAL A 56 22.82 3.26 -4.02
N ALA A 57 22.20 3.84 -5.05
CA ALA A 57 22.70 5.06 -5.70
C ALA A 57 22.76 6.23 -4.70
N LEU A 58 21.70 6.47 -3.94
CA LEU A 58 21.65 7.52 -2.91
C LEU A 58 22.70 7.29 -1.82
N LYS A 59 22.86 6.06 -1.33
CA LYS A 59 23.90 5.70 -0.35
C LYS A 59 25.31 5.98 -0.87
N ASN A 60 25.53 5.84 -2.18
CA ASN A 60 26.82 6.13 -2.81
C ASN A 60 26.97 7.60 -3.27
N GLY A 61 25.98 8.46 -3.01
CA GLY A 61 26.07 9.90 -3.23
C GLY A 61 25.34 10.43 -4.46
N ALA A 62 24.33 9.73 -4.98
CA ALA A 62 23.45 10.30 -6.01
C ALA A 62 22.79 11.57 -5.48
N ALA A 63 22.86 12.66 -6.27
CA ALA A 63 22.31 13.95 -5.89
C ALA A 63 20.79 14.00 -6.06
N CYS A 64 20.26 13.27 -7.04
CA CYS A 64 18.83 13.10 -7.29
C CYS A 64 18.58 11.85 -8.15
N LEU A 65 17.31 11.53 -8.34
CA LEU A 65 16.86 10.40 -9.15
C LEU A 65 16.05 10.91 -10.36
N GLY A 66 16.22 10.27 -11.52
CA GLY A 66 15.48 10.57 -12.73
C GLY A 66 14.45 9.48 -13.08
N VAL A 67 13.17 9.83 -13.15
CA VAL A 67 12.05 8.95 -13.52
C VAL A 67 11.35 9.43 -14.79
N ALA A 68 10.53 8.59 -15.43
CA ALA A 68 9.83 8.94 -16.66
C ALA A 68 8.52 9.70 -16.44
N ASN A 69 7.78 9.42 -15.36
CA ASN A 69 6.45 9.96 -15.09
C ASN A 69 6.20 10.12 -13.57
N ALA A 70 5.06 10.69 -13.20
CA ALA A 70 4.72 10.89 -11.79
C ALA A 70 4.59 9.55 -11.04
N ASP A 71 3.93 8.53 -11.62
CA ASP A 71 3.69 7.24 -10.97
C ASP A 71 4.98 6.54 -10.52
N GLU A 72 6.05 6.61 -11.31
CA GLU A 72 7.37 6.10 -10.92
C GLU A 72 7.96 6.88 -9.73
N GLY A 73 7.86 8.21 -9.74
CA GLY A 73 8.34 9.05 -8.63
C GLY A 73 7.54 8.83 -7.34
N VAL A 74 6.23 8.67 -7.48
CA VAL A 74 5.29 8.28 -6.43
C VAL A 74 5.71 6.94 -5.81
N GLN A 75 6.01 5.92 -6.64
CA GLN A 75 6.49 4.62 -6.16
C GLN A 75 7.74 4.73 -5.27
N LEU A 76 8.70 5.56 -5.66
CA LEU A 76 9.92 5.80 -4.87
C LEU A 76 9.60 6.51 -3.55
N ARG A 77 8.72 7.52 -3.57
CA ARG A 77 8.30 8.27 -2.38
C ARG A 77 7.64 7.38 -1.33
N VAL A 78 6.70 6.54 -1.72
CA VAL A 78 6.04 5.64 -0.75
C VAL A 78 6.98 4.60 -0.17
N SER A 79 7.99 4.22 -0.95
CA SER A 79 9.05 3.30 -0.51
C SER A 79 10.02 3.96 0.49
N GLY A 80 9.83 5.25 0.82
CA GLY A 80 10.60 5.98 1.83
C GLY A 80 11.72 6.85 1.27
N ILE A 81 11.85 6.98 -0.06
CA ILE A 81 12.88 7.83 -0.66
C ILE A 81 12.49 9.30 -0.52
N THR A 82 13.33 10.08 0.17
CA THR A 82 13.13 11.51 0.42
C THR A 82 14.00 12.41 -0.46
N ALA A 83 14.99 11.86 -1.16
CA ALA A 83 15.89 12.60 -2.05
C ALA A 83 15.13 13.28 -3.22
N PRO A 84 15.68 14.32 -3.88
CA PRO A 84 15.04 14.93 -5.03
C PRO A 84 14.79 13.92 -6.16
N ILE A 85 13.60 13.98 -6.78
CA ILE A 85 13.20 13.11 -7.89
C ILE A 85 12.72 14.02 -9.02
N LEU A 86 13.40 13.97 -10.17
CA LEU A 86 13.02 14.68 -11.39
C LEU A 86 12.24 13.76 -12.33
N ILE A 87 11.06 14.19 -12.73
CA ILE A 87 10.34 13.62 -13.87
C ILE A 87 10.97 14.18 -15.14
N LEU A 88 11.63 13.32 -15.90
CA LEU A 88 12.40 13.70 -17.09
C LEU A 88 11.54 14.00 -18.31
N SER A 89 10.36 13.39 -18.40
CA SER A 89 9.43 13.61 -19.51
C SER A 89 8.48 14.77 -19.21
N PRO A 90 7.92 15.44 -20.23
CA PRO A 90 6.82 16.38 -20.03
C PRO A 90 5.64 15.71 -19.31
N ALA A 91 5.24 16.28 -18.17
CA ALA A 91 4.12 15.79 -17.39
C ALA A 91 2.78 16.28 -17.96
N THR A 92 1.73 15.49 -17.74
CA THR A 92 0.35 15.87 -18.07
C THR A 92 -0.25 16.77 -16.99
N VAL A 93 -1.23 17.59 -17.36
CA VAL A 93 -1.95 18.45 -16.40
C VAL A 93 -2.63 17.66 -15.28
N SER A 94 -3.01 16.40 -15.54
CA SER A 94 -3.55 15.48 -14.53
C SER A 94 -2.54 15.05 -13.48
N GLU A 95 -1.24 14.98 -13.82
CA GLU A 95 -0.18 14.57 -12.90
C GLU A 95 0.20 15.66 -11.89
N ILE A 96 -0.17 16.92 -12.13
CA ILE A 96 0.25 18.07 -11.29
C ILE A 96 -0.09 17.86 -9.81
N ASP A 97 -1.28 17.33 -9.50
CA ASP A 97 -1.68 17.16 -8.09
C ASP A 97 -0.83 16.09 -7.39
N GLN A 98 -0.45 15.03 -8.11
CA GLN A 98 0.48 14.02 -7.60
C GLN A 98 1.90 14.61 -7.45
N ILE A 99 2.38 15.37 -8.44
CA ILE A 99 3.69 16.03 -8.39
C ILE A 99 3.81 16.91 -7.14
N ILE A 100 2.77 17.71 -6.85
CA ILE A 100 2.69 18.55 -5.65
C ILE A 100 2.65 17.69 -4.39
N LYS A 101 1.72 16.74 -4.31
CA LYS A 101 1.48 15.91 -3.13
C LYS A 101 2.73 15.13 -2.71
N TYR A 102 3.48 14.62 -3.69
CA TYR A 102 4.65 13.77 -3.46
C TYR A 102 5.98 14.52 -3.56
N ASN A 103 5.95 15.86 -3.64
CA ASN A 103 7.16 16.69 -3.74
C ASN A 103 8.13 16.18 -4.82
N LEU A 104 7.62 16.05 -6.04
CA LEU A 104 8.39 15.69 -7.23
C LEU A 104 8.78 16.97 -8.00
N THR A 105 9.96 16.95 -8.63
CA THR A 105 10.40 18.01 -9.53
C THR A 105 9.90 17.69 -10.94
N SER A 106 9.20 18.61 -11.60
CA SER A 106 8.71 18.40 -12.97
C SER A 106 9.68 18.96 -14.00
N SER A 107 9.89 18.23 -15.10
CA SER A 107 10.32 18.85 -16.36
C SER A 107 9.20 19.75 -16.88
N VAL A 108 9.53 20.94 -17.37
CA VAL A 108 8.60 21.91 -17.95
C VAL A 108 9.15 22.37 -19.29
N SER A 109 8.35 22.19 -20.33
CA SER A 109 8.69 22.57 -21.70
C SER A 109 7.60 23.42 -22.39
N ASP A 110 6.42 23.51 -21.79
CA ASP A 110 5.24 24.18 -22.35
C ASP A 110 4.72 25.29 -21.42
N PRO A 111 4.54 26.53 -21.91
CA PRO A 111 3.97 27.62 -21.13
C PRO A 111 2.55 27.35 -20.61
N GLY A 112 1.74 26.57 -21.33
CA GLY A 112 0.39 26.20 -20.93
C GLY A 112 0.38 25.34 -19.66
N PHE A 113 1.18 24.28 -19.66
CA PHE A 113 1.43 23.44 -18.49
C PHE A 113 1.98 24.26 -17.32
N ALA A 114 2.98 25.12 -17.56
CA ALA A 114 3.57 25.96 -16.52
C ALA A 114 2.52 26.86 -15.84
N ARG A 115 1.59 27.45 -16.59
CA ARG A 115 0.50 28.28 -16.04
C ARG A 115 -0.44 27.49 -15.14
N GLU A 116 -0.86 26.29 -15.55
CA GLU A 116 -1.71 25.46 -14.70
C GLU A 116 -0.96 24.94 -13.48
N PHE A 117 0.33 24.58 -13.62
CA PHE A 117 1.15 24.15 -12.50
C PHE A 117 1.31 25.27 -11.47
N GLN A 118 1.64 26.48 -11.92
CA GLN A 118 1.71 27.70 -11.10
C GLN A 118 0.41 27.93 -10.31
N LYS A 119 -0.76 27.79 -10.95
CA LYS A 119 -2.07 27.97 -10.32
C LYS A 119 -2.35 26.93 -9.24
N ARG A 120 -1.98 25.67 -9.46
CA ARG A 120 -2.17 24.59 -8.48
C ARG A 120 -1.15 24.67 -7.34
N ALA A 121 0.11 24.97 -7.63
CA ALA A 121 1.14 25.23 -6.62
C ALA A 121 0.74 26.41 -5.71
N ARG A 122 0.18 27.49 -6.27
CA ARG A 122 -0.38 28.61 -5.50
C ARG A 122 -1.51 28.17 -4.58
N ARG A 123 -2.45 27.34 -5.06
CA ARG A 123 -3.56 26.81 -4.23
C ARG A 123 -3.06 25.92 -3.10
N ALA A 124 -2.00 25.15 -3.33
CA ALA A 124 -1.36 24.31 -2.34
C ALA A 124 -0.43 25.09 -1.37
N GLY A 125 -0.23 26.39 -1.61
CA GLY A 125 0.63 27.23 -0.76
C GLY A 125 2.12 26.90 -0.87
N ILE A 126 2.57 26.26 -1.95
CA ILE A 126 3.97 25.88 -2.14
C ILE A 126 4.66 26.68 -3.25
N ARG A 127 5.98 26.57 -3.31
CA ARG A 127 6.79 26.94 -4.46
C ARG A 127 7.40 25.66 -5.04
N ALA A 128 6.85 25.16 -6.13
CA ALA A 128 7.21 23.86 -6.68
C ALA A 128 8.52 23.93 -7.50
N PRO A 129 9.46 22.99 -7.28
CA PRO A 129 10.70 22.94 -8.06
C PRO A 129 10.44 22.43 -9.47
N ILE A 130 11.07 23.05 -10.47
CA ILE A 130 10.99 22.66 -11.88
C ILE A 130 12.36 22.70 -12.55
N HIS A 131 12.53 21.84 -13.54
CA HIS A 131 13.62 21.90 -14.51
C HIS A 131 13.05 22.23 -15.88
N ILE A 132 13.67 23.14 -16.62
CA ILE A 132 13.22 23.50 -17.97
C ILE A 132 13.95 22.63 -19.00
N GLU A 133 13.19 21.86 -19.78
CA GLU A 133 13.74 21.09 -20.90
C GLU A 133 13.74 21.98 -22.16
N VAL A 134 14.85 21.96 -22.90
CA VAL A 134 15.02 22.66 -24.16
C VAL A 134 15.34 21.65 -25.25
N ASP A 135 14.63 21.72 -26.38
CA ASP A 135 14.96 20.90 -27.54
C ASP A 135 16.06 21.56 -28.36
N THR A 136 17.23 20.93 -28.40
CA THR A 136 18.39 21.38 -29.18
C THR A 136 18.62 20.55 -30.45
N GLY A 137 17.74 19.59 -30.74
CA GLY A 137 17.87 18.70 -31.89
C GLY A 137 17.41 17.26 -31.68
N MET A 138 16.89 16.90 -30.50
CA MET A 138 16.35 15.55 -30.32
C MET A 138 14.96 15.41 -30.97
N GLY A 139 14.20 16.49 -31.07
CA GLY A 139 12.89 16.49 -31.70
C GLY A 139 11.82 15.73 -30.91
N ARG A 140 11.94 15.67 -29.58
CA ARG A 140 11.09 14.82 -28.72
C ARG A 140 10.33 15.60 -27.66
N GLY A 141 11.05 16.37 -26.85
CA GLY A 141 10.54 17.11 -25.70
C GLY A 141 11.40 18.35 -25.51
N GLY A 142 10.90 19.28 -24.70
CA GLY A 142 11.54 20.57 -24.48
C GLY A 142 10.94 21.71 -25.30
N THR A 143 11.12 22.94 -24.81
CA THR A 143 10.78 24.13 -25.58
C THR A 143 11.69 24.23 -26.79
N MET A 144 11.13 24.59 -27.95
CA MET A 144 11.91 24.84 -29.16
C MET A 144 13.01 25.87 -28.92
N GLN A 145 14.24 25.58 -29.36
CA GLN A 145 15.40 26.45 -29.15
C GLN A 145 15.14 27.93 -29.49
N ALA A 146 14.43 28.20 -30.60
CA ALA A 146 14.12 29.56 -31.05
C ALA A 146 13.25 30.36 -30.05
N GLU A 147 12.41 29.67 -29.29
CA GLU A 147 11.48 30.27 -28.32
C GLU A 147 11.95 30.13 -26.87
N ALA A 148 12.99 29.31 -26.64
CA ALA A 148 13.43 28.89 -25.30
C ALA A 148 13.73 30.08 -24.38
N PHE A 149 14.46 31.10 -24.87
CA PHE A 149 14.76 32.28 -24.06
C PHE A 149 13.49 32.98 -23.56
N GLN A 150 12.52 33.18 -24.44
CA GLN A 150 11.26 33.85 -24.11
C GLN A 150 10.42 33.03 -23.13
N THR A 151 10.26 31.73 -23.41
CA THR A 151 9.52 30.81 -22.54
C THR A 151 10.14 30.72 -21.15
N ILE A 152 11.47 30.60 -21.06
CA ILE A 152 12.18 30.52 -19.78
C ILE A 152 11.97 31.82 -18.97
N ARG A 153 12.07 32.98 -19.63
CA ARG A 153 11.83 34.27 -18.98
C ARG A 153 10.41 34.36 -18.40
N ASP A 154 9.42 33.91 -19.17
CA ASP A 154 8.02 33.98 -18.76
C ASP A 154 7.73 33.01 -17.60
N ILE A 155 8.28 31.80 -17.64
CA ILE A 155 8.16 30.79 -16.58
C ILE A 155 8.87 31.25 -15.30
N ALA A 156 10.05 31.86 -15.42
CA ALA A 156 10.79 32.40 -14.28
C ALA A 156 10.03 33.52 -13.53
N GLY A 157 9.08 34.18 -14.20
CA GLY A 157 8.18 35.16 -13.59
C GLY A 157 7.07 34.58 -12.71
N PHE A 158 6.88 33.25 -12.69
CA PHE A 158 5.84 32.61 -11.88
C PHE A 158 6.29 32.40 -10.41
N PRO A 159 5.69 33.09 -9.42
CA PRO A 159 6.20 33.11 -8.05
C PRO A 159 6.10 31.76 -7.30
N ASN A 160 5.22 30.85 -7.73
CA ASN A 160 5.04 29.53 -7.10
C ASN A 160 5.77 28.42 -7.88
N LEU A 161 6.61 28.78 -8.85
CA LEU A 161 7.54 27.87 -9.49
C LEU A 161 8.98 28.31 -9.17
N ALA A 162 9.84 27.35 -8.84
CA ALA A 162 11.26 27.56 -8.66
C ALA A 162 12.00 26.91 -9.83
N VAL A 163 12.57 27.72 -10.71
CA VAL A 163 13.43 27.25 -11.80
C VAL A 163 14.77 26.81 -11.22
N GLU A 164 14.85 25.54 -10.80
CA GLU A 164 16.06 24.96 -10.20
C GLU A 164 17.04 24.47 -11.26
N GLY A 165 16.53 23.99 -12.40
CA GLY A 165 17.38 23.41 -13.42
C GLY A 165 16.97 23.73 -14.85
N ILE A 166 17.91 23.50 -15.76
CA ILE A 166 17.71 23.56 -17.20
C ILE A 166 18.50 22.44 -17.87
N PHE A 167 17.90 21.79 -18.85
CA PHE A 167 18.55 20.69 -19.54
C PHE A 167 18.11 20.50 -20.98
N THR A 168 18.93 19.74 -21.70
CA THR A 168 18.60 19.17 -23.00
C THR A 168 19.10 17.73 -23.07
N HIS A 169 18.92 17.06 -24.21
CA HIS A 169 19.33 15.68 -24.43
C HIS A 169 20.03 15.52 -25.78
N PHE A 170 21.21 14.90 -25.77
CA PHE A 170 21.88 14.50 -27.00
C PHE A 170 21.09 13.40 -27.71
N SER A 171 21.07 13.47 -29.04
CA SER A 171 20.38 12.51 -29.89
C SER A 171 21.24 11.30 -30.26
N GLU A 172 22.56 11.47 -30.41
CA GLU A 172 23.50 10.43 -30.86
C GLU A 172 24.83 10.46 -30.10
N SER A 173 24.75 10.70 -28.78
CA SER A 173 25.89 10.74 -27.85
C SER A 173 26.76 9.47 -27.83
N GLU A 174 26.23 8.37 -28.34
CA GLU A 174 26.83 7.05 -28.50
C GLU A 174 28.08 7.09 -29.37
N ILE A 175 28.17 8.07 -30.28
CA ILE A 175 29.29 8.29 -31.18
C ILE A 175 29.81 9.73 -31.10
N LEU A 176 31.04 9.92 -31.58
CA LEU A 176 31.56 11.26 -31.85
C LEU A 176 30.94 11.79 -33.14
N SER A 177 30.16 12.88 -33.07
CA SER A 177 29.44 13.43 -34.21
C SER A 177 29.39 14.95 -34.16
N TYR A 178 29.47 15.56 -35.35
CA TYR A 178 29.28 16.99 -35.55
C TYR A 178 27.91 17.47 -35.06
N TYR A 179 26.87 16.65 -35.14
CA TYR A 179 25.53 17.04 -34.69
C TYR A 179 25.47 17.25 -33.17
N ASN A 180 26.15 16.41 -32.38
CA ASN A 180 26.25 16.62 -30.94
C ASN A 180 26.98 17.94 -30.63
N ASP A 181 28.04 18.29 -31.37
CA ASP A 181 28.69 19.60 -31.21
C ASP A 181 27.72 20.76 -31.51
N GLN A 182 26.82 20.61 -32.49
CA GLN A 182 25.78 21.59 -32.78
C GLN A 182 24.77 21.69 -31.64
N GLN A 183 24.29 20.56 -31.10
CA GLN A 183 23.39 20.54 -29.94
C GLN A 183 24.02 21.24 -28.72
N TRP A 184 25.31 20.99 -28.47
CA TRP A 184 26.06 21.66 -27.42
C TRP A 184 26.14 23.17 -27.64
N ARG A 185 26.55 23.63 -28.82
CA ARG A 185 26.64 25.07 -29.15
C ARG A 185 25.29 25.76 -28.96
N ALA A 186 24.22 25.16 -29.47
CA ALA A 186 22.85 25.64 -29.30
C ALA A 186 22.46 25.84 -27.83
N PHE A 187 22.81 24.87 -26.97
CA PHE A 187 22.54 24.96 -25.54
C PHE A 187 23.42 26.00 -24.85
N GLN A 188 24.72 26.04 -25.17
CA GLN A 188 25.69 26.98 -24.61
C GLN A 188 25.27 28.43 -24.92
N GLU A 189 24.91 28.74 -26.16
CA GLU A 189 24.44 30.07 -26.57
C GLU A 189 23.18 30.50 -25.81
N LEU A 190 22.26 29.57 -25.54
CA LEU A 190 21.08 29.86 -24.72
C LEU A 190 21.47 30.19 -23.28
N LEU A 191 22.36 29.40 -22.68
CA LEU A 191 22.84 29.64 -21.31
C LEU A 191 23.55 31.00 -21.18
N GLU A 192 24.35 31.37 -22.17
CA GLU A 192 25.02 32.68 -22.24
C GLU A 192 23.99 33.83 -22.34
N LYS A 193 22.96 33.68 -23.19
CA LYS A 193 21.88 34.67 -23.32
C LYS A 193 21.10 34.85 -22.01
N LEU A 194 20.81 33.76 -21.30
CA LEU A 194 20.12 33.81 -20.00
C LEU A 194 20.98 34.49 -18.92
N SER A 195 22.28 34.18 -18.88
CA SER A 195 23.23 34.79 -17.95
C SER A 195 23.40 36.29 -18.22
N ALA A 196 23.53 36.70 -19.49
CA ALA A 196 23.59 38.12 -19.88
C ALA A 196 22.33 38.91 -19.52
N TYR A 197 21.17 38.24 -19.48
CA TYR A 197 19.91 38.80 -19.00
C TYR A 197 19.82 38.86 -17.46
N GLY A 198 20.75 38.24 -16.74
CA GLY A 198 20.79 38.16 -15.28
C GLY A 198 20.04 36.97 -14.69
N LEU A 199 19.49 36.07 -15.51
CA LEU A 199 18.81 34.87 -15.04
C LEU A 199 19.80 33.70 -14.89
N HIS A 200 20.18 33.40 -13.65
CA HIS A 200 21.12 32.33 -13.32
C HIS A 200 20.37 31.09 -12.84
N ILE A 201 20.48 29.98 -13.60
CA ILE A 201 19.86 28.69 -13.26
C ILE A 201 20.94 27.78 -12.66
N PRO A 202 20.76 27.27 -11.43
CA PRO A 202 21.85 26.65 -10.66
C PRO A 202 22.19 25.21 -11.05
N ILE A 203 21.31 24.51 -11.76
CA ILE A 203 21.55 23.12 -12.18
C ILE A 203 21.40 23.01 -13.71
N ARG A 204 22.52 23.03 -14.42
CA ARG A 204 22.57 22.82 -15.87
C ARG A 204 23.08 21.42 -16.15
N HIS A 205 22.36 20.66 -16.97
CA HIS A 205 22.75 19.29 -17.29
C HIS A 205 22.42 18.89 -18.72
N ILE A 206 23.30 18.12 -19.36
CA ILE A 206 23.11 17.65 -20.74
C ILE A 206 23.51 16.18 -20.90
N SER A 207 24.61 15.75 -20.29
CA SER A 207 25.22 14.44 -20.53
C SER A 207 24.38 13.26 -20.04
N ASN A 208 24.04 12.37 -20.96
CA ASN A 208 23.60 11.00 -20.71
C ASN A 208 24.83 10.05 -20.68
N SER A 209 24.62 8.73 -20.59
CA SER A 209 25.70 7.74 -20.54
C SER A 209 26.70 7.84 -21.70
N GLY A 210 26.24 8.05 -22.94
CA GLY A 210 27.13 8.19 -24.10
C GLY A 210 28.00 9.44 -23.98
N ALA A 211 27.39 10.55 -23.55
CA ALA A 211 28.09 11.81 -23.39
C ALA A 211 29.12 11.80 -22.25
N ILE A 212 28.89 11.05 -21.17
CA ILE A 212 29.88 10.84 -20.10
C ILE A 212 31.15 10.18 -20.65
N LEU A 213 31.01 9.23 -21.59
CA LEU A 213 32.13 8.48 -22.15
C LEU A 213 32.81 9.20 -23.33
N ASN A 214 32.06 9.98 -24.10
CA ASN A 214 32.54 10.59 -25.34
C ASN A 214 32.86 12.09 -25.23
N TYR A 215 32.25 12.82 -24.30
CA TYR A 215 32.33 14.27 -24.21
C TYR A 215 32.51 14.76 -22.74
N PRO A 216 33.64 14.44 -22.10
CA PRO A 216 33.90 14.80 -20.70
C PRO A 216 33.85 16.32 -20.42
N GLN A 217 34.02 17.15 -21.45
CA GLN A 217 33.95 18.60 -21.36
C GLN A 217 32.52 19.16 -21.25
N PHE A 218 31.47 18.33 -21.40
CA PHE A 218 30.06 18.77 -21.41
C PHE A 218 29.28 18.46 -20.12
N HIS A 219 29.94 18.04 -19.03
CA HIS A 219 29.25 17.60 -17.81
C HIS A 219 28.47 18.70 -17.07
N LEU A 220 28.82 19.98 -17.25
CA LEU A 220 28.18 21.12 -16.58
C LEU A 220 28.08 20.89 -15.05
N ASP A 221 26.91 21.09 -14.44
CA ASP A 221 26.73 20.98 -12.99
C ASP A 221 26.19 19.60 -12.54
N MET A 222 25.67 18.81 -13.48
CA MET A 222 25.11 17.48 -13.22
C MET A 222 25.05 16.60 -14.48
N VAL A 223 25.32 15.31 -14.33
CA VAL A 223 25.15 14.29 -15.38
C VAL A 223 24.00 13.34 -15.09
N ARG A 224 23.52 12.61 -16.12
CA ARG A 224 22.36 11.70 -16.03
C ARG A 224 22.71 10.30 -16.56
N PRO A 225 23.58 9.52 -15.89
CA PRO A 225 23.80 8.14 -16.28
C PRO A 225 22.51 7.32 -16.18
N GLY A 226 22.28 6.52 -17.21
CA GLY A 226 21.28 5.45 -17.23
C GLY A 226 22.01 4.14 -17.51
N ILE A 227 22.05 3.72 -18.77
CA ILE A 227 22.56 2.38 -19.15
C ILE A 227 23.95 2.01 -18.58
N MET A 228 24.86 2.99 -18.40
CA MET A 228 26.21 2.71 -17.92
C MET A 228 26.26 2.37 -16.43
N SER A 229 25.33 2.89 -15.60
CA SER A 229 25.25 2.54 -14.18
C SER A 229 24.90 1.04 -14.01
N TYR A 230 24.14 0.50 -14.96
CA TYR A 230 23.78 -0.92 -15.06
C TYR A 230 24.85 -1.81 -15.72
N GLY A 231 26.03 -1.25 -16.01
CA GLY A 231 27.17 -2.02 -16.49
C GLY A 231 27.19 -2.29 -17.98
N ILE A 232 26.44 -1.50 -18.76
CA ILE A 232 26.27 -1.71 -20.20
C ILE A 232 26.72 -0.47 -20.96
N TYR A 233 27.50 -0.69 -22.01
CA TYR A 233 27.99 0.37 -22.88
C TYR A 233 26.87 0.86 -23.80
N PRO A 234 26.68 2.17 -23.99
CA PRO A 234 25.69 2.71 -24.91
C PRO A 234 25.86 2.24 -26.36
N SER A 235 27.11 1.97 -26.76
CA SER A 235 27.47 1.53 -28.12
C SER A 235 28.78 0.75 -28.15
N PRO A 236 29.05 -0.04 -29.21
CA PRO A 236 30.34 -0.69 -29.39
C PRO A 236 31.55 0.27 -29.36
N GLU A 237 31.40 1.49 -29.86
CA GLU A 237 32.45 2.52 -29.95
C GLU A 237 32.87 3.08 -28.58
N THR A 238 32.00 2.91 -27.58
CA THR A 238 32.29 3.34 -26.20
C THR A 238 32.94 2.25 -25.35
N ARG A 239 33.09 1.03 -25.88
CA ARG A 239 33.73 -0.09 -25.15
C ARG A 239 35.19 0.25 -24.82
N GLY A 240 35.59 -0.09 -23.60
CA GLY A 240 36.94 0.14 -23.09
C GLY A 240 37.22 1.58 -22.64
N LYS A 241 36.25 2.51 -22.76
CA LYS A 241 36.36 3.86 -22.19
C LYS A 241 36.09 3.92 -20.68
N ALA A 242 35.59 2.83 -20.13
CA ALA A 242 35.31 2.66 -18.71
C ALA A 242 35.53 1.20 -18.30
N ASN A 243 35.44 0.91 -17.01
CA ASN A 243 35.38 -0.45 -16.47
C ASN A 243 33.96 -0.74 -15.97
N LEU A 244 33.06 -1.12 -16.88
CA LEU A 244 31.67 -1.42 -16.57
C LEU A 244 31.45 -2.93 -16.32
N LEU A 245 30.76 -3.25 -15.23
CA LEU A 245 30.41 -4.59 -14.78
C LEU A 245 28.90 -4.80 -14.90
N PRO A 246 28.40 -5.78 -15.69
CA PRO A 246 26.98 -6.05 -15.83
C PRO A 246 26.29 -6.31 -14.49
N VAL A 247 25.15 -5.65 -14.26
CA VAL A 247 24.42 -5.74 -13.00
C VAL A 247 23.36 -6.84 -13.02
N MET A 248 22.74 -7.12 -14.16
CA MET A 248 21.63 -8.06 -14.28
C MET A 248 22.02 -9.41 -14.88
N SER A 249 21.46 -10.49 -14.33
CA SER A 249 21.41 -11.82 -14.97
C SER A 249 19.98 -12.38 -14.95
N PHE A 250 19.53 -12.99 -16.04
CA PHE A 250 18.23 -13.65 -16.11
C PHE A 250 18.39 -15.17 -16.21
N LYS A 251 17.79 -15.90 -15.27
CA LYS A 251 18.03 -17.33 -15.06
C LYS A 251 16.75 -18.12 -14.88
N THR A 252 16.83 -19.42 -15.17
CA THR A 252 15.74 -20.38 -15.07
C THR A 252 16.28 -21.79 -14.79
N ARG A 253 15.40 -22.79 -14.78
CA ARG A 253 15.76 -24.21 -14.62
C ARG A 253 15.16 -25.08 -15.72
N VAL A 254 15.89 -26.12 -16.09
CA VAL A 254 15.36 -27.19 -16.95
C VAL A 254 14.26 -27.92 -16.20
N VAL A 255 13.06 -27.99 -16.77
CA VAL A 255 11.89 -28.66 -16.14
C VAL A 255 11.56 -30.00 -16.79
N LEU A 256 12.03 -30.22 -18.01
CA LEU A 256 11.79 -31.46 -18.75
C LEU A 256 12.92 -31.69 -19.74
N VAL A 257 13.32 -32.94 -19.93
CA VAL A 257 14.22 -33.37 -21.00
C VAL A 257 13.60 -34.55 -21.72
N LYS A 258 13.61 -34.50 -23.06
CA LYS A 258 13.05 -35.54 -23.93
C LYS A 258 13.98 -35.85 -25.08
N GLU A 259 14.02 -37.12 -25.47
CA GLU A 259 14.64 -37.57 -26.72
C GLU A 259 13.57 -37.56 -27.83
N PHE A 260 13.91 -36.99 -28.98
CA PHE A 260 13.07 -36.99 -30.17
C PHE A 260 13.76 -37.76 -31.30
N PRO A 261 13.06 -38.68 -31.99
CA PRO A 261 13.56 -39.27 -33.23
C PRO A 261 13.71 -38.20 -34.33
N GLU A 262 14.44 -38.54 -35.39
CA GLU A 262 14.48 -37.73 -36.61
C GLU A 262 13.08 -37.53 -37.21
N GLY A 263 12.84 -36.36 -37.82
CA GLY A 263 11.58 -36.00 -38.48
C GLY A 263 10.50 -35.43 -37.55
N TYR A 264 10.73 -35.38 -36.24
CA TYR A 264 9.79 -34.82 -35.27
C TYR A 264 9.83 -33.31 -35.21
N SER A 265 8.65 -32.72 -34.98
CA SER A 265 8.43 -31.27 -34.89
C SER A 265 8.51 -30.75 -33.46
N ILE A 266 9.13 -29.57 -33.28
CA ILE A 266 9.24 -28.87 -31.99
C ILE A 266 8.61 -27.47 -32.08
N GLY A 267 7.75 -27.15 -31.11
CA GLY A 267 7.15 -25.82 -30.94
C GLY A 267 6.06 -25.46 -31.96
N TYR A 268 5.49 -24.25 -31.80
CA TYR A 268 4.43 -23.74 -32.66
C TYR A 268 4.88 -23.56 -34.11
N GLY A 269 3.93 -23.78 -35.04
CA GLY A 269 4.16 -23.61 -36.47
C GLY A 269 5.13 -24.61 -37.09
N ARG A 270 5.60 -25.61 -36.33
CA ARG A 270 6.52 -26.65 -36.79
C ARG A 270 7.80 -26.09 -37.43
N THR A 271 8.28 -24.96 -36.92
CA THR A 271 9.44 -24.24 -37.48
C THR A 271 10.78 -24.93 -37.24
N PHE A 272 10.82 -25.89 -36.32
CA PHE A 272 11.98 -26.74 -36.08
C PHE A 272 11.58 -28.20 -36.27
N ILE A 273 12.23 -28.86 -37.23
CA ILE A 273 12.12 -30.29 -37.48
C ILE A 273 13.47 -30.92 -37.21
N THR A 274 13.49 -31.91 -36.34
CA THR A 274 14.69 -32.68 -35.99
C THR A 274 15.24 -33.40 -37.23
N ARG A 275 16.55 -33.24 -37.49
CA ARG A 275 17.25 -33.86 -38.63
C ARG A 275 18.08 -35.09 -38.24
N ARG A 276 17.98 -35.48 -36.97
CA ARG A 276 18.69 -36.59 -36.33
C ARG A 276 17.99 -36.86 -34.98
N PRO A 277 18.29 -37.98 -34.30
CA PRO A 277 17.96 -38.11 -32.88
C PRO A 277 18.44 -36.86 -32.11
N THR A 278 17.48 -36.13 -31.52
CA THR A 278 17.71 -34.81 -30.95
C THR A 278 17.17 -34.79 -29.52
N ARG A 279 18.02 -34.34 -28.60
CA ARG A 279 17.69 -34.19 -27.19
C ARG A 279 17.23 -32.76 -26.91
N ILE A 280 16.00 -32.61 -26.43
CA ILE A 280 15.38 -31.31 -26.19
C ILE A 280 15.13 -31.12 -24.70
N ALA A 281 15.67 -30.03 -24.14
CA ALA A 281 15.33 -29.54 -22.82
C ALA A 281 14.19 -28.51 -22.94
N THR A 282 13.27 -28.48 -21.99
CA THR A 282 12.24 -27.43 -21.84
C THR A 282 12.53 -26.61 -20.61
N ILE A 283 12.43 -25.28 -20.75
CA ILE A 283 12.56 -24.32 -19.65
C ILE A 283 11.25 -23.51 -19.51
N PRO A 284 10.84 -23.15 -18.28
CA PRO A 284 9.56 -22.50 -17.97
C PRO A 284 9.65 -20.98 -18.11
N VAL A 285 10.18 -20.50 -19.24
CA VAL A 285 10.30 -19.09 -19.58
C VAL A 285 9.85 -18.88 -21.03
N GLY A 286 9.07 -17.83 -21.25
CA GLY A 286 8.65 -17.41 -22.58
C GLY A 286 8.53 -15.89 -22.73
N TYR A 287 7.89 -15.45 -23.81
CA TYR A 287 7.73 -14.02 -24.09
C TYR A 287 6.84 -13.30 -23.06
N GLY A 288 5.99 -14.02 -22.32
CA GLY A 288 5.23 -13.47 -21.19
C GLY A 288 6.09 -13.11 -19.97
N ASP A 289 7.33 -13.63 -19.91
CA ASP A 289 8.33 -13.27 -18.90
C ASP A 289 9.33 -12.21 -19.42
N GLY A 290 9.19 -11.78 -20.67
CA GLY A 290 10.10 -10.85 -21.33
C GLY A 290 11.16 -11.49 -22.23
N PHE A 291 11.20 -12.82 -22.32
CA PHE A 291 12.13 -13.51 -23.21
C PHE A 291 11.61 -13.48 -24.65
N GLY A 292 12.08 -12.49 -25.41
CA GLY A 292 11.47 -12.03 -26.66
C GLY A 292 11.20 -13.13 -27.68
N TRP A 293 9.99 -13.14 -28.25
CA TRP A 293 9.58 -14.12 -29.26
C TRP A 293 10.50 -14.15 -30.49
N LEU A 294 11.08 -13.00 -30.85
CA LEU A 294 12.03 -12.86 -31.96
C LEU A 294 13.29 -13.74 -31.79
N LEU A 295 13.61 -14.21 -30.59
CA LEU A 295 14.72 -15.14 -30.36
C LEU A 295 14.43 -16.58 -30.83
N SER A 296 13.23 -16.86 -31.32
CA SER A 296 12.86 -18.18 -31.87
C SER A 296 13.86 -18.66 -32.92
N ASN A 297 14.42 -19.86 -32.74
CA ASN A 297 15.45 -20.49 -33.59
C ASN A 297 16.81 -19.74 -33.73
N GLN A 298 17.06 -18.68 -32.96
CA GLN A 298 18.33 -17.94 -33.03
C GLN A 298 18.91 -17.52 -31.68
N GLY A 299 18.07 -17.47 -30.64
CA GLY A 299 18.51 -17.28 -29.27
C GLY A 299 19.22 -18.52 -28.72
N GLU A 300 19.89 -18.32 -27.59
CA GLU A 300 20.69 -19.34 -26.92
C GLU A 300 20.48 -19.21 -25.40
N ALA A 301 20.87 -20.25 -24.67
CA ALA A 301 21.01 -20.25 -23.22
C ALA A 301 22.37 -20.86 -22.85
N LEU A 302 22.87 -20.56 -21.64
CA LEU A 302 24.01 -21.27 -21.06
C LEU A 302 23.51 -22.34 -20.10
N ILE A 303 23.92 -23.58 -20.30
CA ILE A 303 23.70 -24.68 -19.36
C ILE A 303 25.04 -25.37 -19.12
N ARG A 304 25.44 -25.50 -17.85
CA ARG A 304 26.74 -26.06 -17.44
C ARG A 304 27.93 -25.39 -18.15
N GLY A 305 27.84 -24.09 -18.38
CA GLY A 305 28.88 -23.29 -19.03
C GLY A 305 29.01 -23.52 -20.54
N LYS A 306 28.02 -24.14 -21.19
CA LYS A 306 27.98 -24.31 -22.65
C LYS A 306 26.76 -23.63 -23.24
N ARG A 307 26.93 -23.00 -24.40
CA ARG A 307 25.84 -22.44 -25.21
C ARG A 307 25.00 -23.53 -25.84
N VAL A 308 23.68 -23.43 -25.67
CA VAL A 308 22.69 -24.33 -26.26
C VAL A 308 21.64 -23.49 -27.02
N PRO A 309 21.34 -23.81 -28.29
CA PRO A 309 20.42 -23.01 -29.09
C PRO A 309 18.95 -23.30 -28.77
N ILE A 310 18.11 -22.29 -28.95
CA ILE A 310 16.65 -22.43 -28.92
C ILE A 310 16.20 -23.26 -30.12
N ALA A 311 15.38 -24.28 -29.86
CA ALA A 311 14.78 -25.14 -30.87
C ALA A 311 13.29 -24.88 -30.98
N GLY A 312 12.83 -24.29 -32.09
CA GLY A 312 11.44 -23.96 -32.35
C GLY A 312 11.04 -22.57 -31.86
N ARG A 313 9.74 -22.26 -31.99
CA ARG A 313 9.18 -20.98 -31.54
C ARG A 313 9.07 -20.91 -30.02
N ILE A 314 9.51 -19.79 -29.45
CA ILE A 314 9.28 -19.44 -28.05
C ILE A 314 7.77 -19.26 -27.84
N SER A 315 7.23 -19.89 -26.80
CA SER A 315 5.82 -19.80 -26.41
C SER A 315 5.64 -18.75 -25.30
N MET A 316 4.41 -18.54 -24.82
CA MET A 316 4.13 -17.50 -23.82
C MET A 316 4.90 -17.74 -22.51
N ASP A 317 4.96 -18.99 -22.04
CA ASP A 317 5.48 -19.33 -20.71
C ASP A 317 6.59 -20.40 -20.75
N MET A 318 6.96 -20.88 -21.95
CA MET A 318 7.94 -21.96 -22.12
C MET A 318 8.74 -21.79 -23.41
N CYS A 319 9.98 -22.29 -23.40
CA CYS A 319 10.78 -22.50 -24.59
C CYS A 319 11.61 -23.78 -24.50
N THR A 320 12.10 -24.21 -25.65
CA THR A 320 12.81 -25.47 -25.84
C THR A 320 14.23 -25.22 -26.35
N LEU A 321 15.19 -26.00 -25.86
CA LEU A 321 16.62 -25.90 -26.15
C LEU A 321 17.12 -27.22 -26.72
N ASP A 322 17.90 -27.17 -27.80
CA ASP A 322 18.60 -28.36 -28.32
C ASP A 322 19.86 -28.60 -27.46
N VAL A 323 19.76 -29.62 -26.60
CA VAL A 323 20.83 -30.05 -25.69
C VAL A 323 21.49 -31.34 -26.17
N SER A 324 21.38 -31.67 -27.47
CA SER A 324 21.99 -32.88 -28.05
C SER A 324 23.52 -32.91 -27.92
N ARG A 325 24.16 -31.75 -27.82
CA ARG A 325 25.62 -31.60 -27.59
C ARG A 325 25.98 -31.51 -26.10
N LEU A 326 25.00 -31.67 -25.20
CA LEU A 326 25.13 -31.61 -23.75
C LEU A 326 24.37 -32.80 -23.12
N PRO A 327 24.86 -34.05 -23.29
CA PRO A 327 24.22 -35.25 -22.76
C PRO A 327 24.06 -35.24 -21.23
N GLU A 328 24.93 -34.52 -20.53
CA GLU A 328 24.90 -34.31 -19.08
C GLU A 328 23.78 -33.38 -18.60
N CYS A 329 23.07 -32.68 -19.50
CA CYS A 329 21.95 -31.82 -19.13
C CYS A 329 20.85 -32.64 -18.43
N ALA A 330 20.39 -32.18 -17.27
CA ALA A 330 19.37 -32.84 -16.48
C ALA A 330 18.27 -31.87 -16.02
N ILE A 331 17.12 -32.42 -15.62
CA ILE A 331 16.07 -31.64 -14.95
C ILE A 331 16.65 -31.02 -13.67
N GLY A 332 16.35 -29.74 -13.45
CA GLY A 332 16.88 -28.95 -12.33
C GLY A 332 18.14 -28.14 -12.66
N ASP A 333 18.83 -28.43 -13.77
CA ASP A 333 20.00 -27.66 -14.18
C ASP A 333 19.67 -26.18 -14.38
N GLU A 334 20.54 -25.31 -13.89
CA GLU A 334 20.47 -23.86 -14.08
C GLU A 334 20.75 -23.50 -15.54
N ALA A 335 19.81 -22.79 -16.14
CA ALA A 335 19.96 -22.19 -17.46
C ALA A 335 20.05 -20.67 -17.32
N VAL A 336 21.12 -20.07 -17.85
CA VAL A 336 21.31 -18.61 -17.90
C VAL A 336 20.89 -18.11 -19.27
N LEU A 337 19.89 -17.25 -19.31
CA LEU A 337 19.33 -16.67 -20.55
C LEU A 337 20.00 -15.33 -20.89
N MET A 338 20.49 -14.63 -19.88
CA MET A 338 21.33 -13.44 -19.97
C MET A 338 22.22 -13.38 -18.74
N GLY A 339 23.51 -13.06 -18.90
CA GLY A 339 24.51 -13.10 -17.83
C GLY A 339 25.62 -14.10 -18.12
N GLU A 340 26.30 -14.56 -17.05
CA GLU A 340 27.50 -15.40 -17.16
C GLU A 340 27.31 -16.77 -16.49
N GLN A 341 27.93 -17.80 -17.07
CA GLN A 341 28.01 -19.14 -16.49
C GLN A 341 29.32 -19.82 -16.90
N GLY A 342 30.22 -20.04 -15.93
CA GLY A 342 31.58 -20.51 -16.25
C GLY A 342 32.37 -19.42 -16.98
N GLU A 343 33.03 -19.76 -18.07
CA GLU A 343 33.78 -18.82 -18.91
C GLU A 343 32.92 -18.21 -20.04
N GLU A 344 31.68 -18.69 -20.20
CA GLU A 344 30.74 -18.23 -21.22
C GLU A 344 29.81 -17.13 -20.67
N ARG A 345 29.39 -16.24 -21.56
CA ARG A 345 28.46 -15.15 -21.25
C ARG A 345 27.49 -14.91 -22.39
N ILE A 346 26.25 -14.52 -22.09
CA ILE A 346 25.27 -14.00 -23.05
C ILE A 346 24.89 -12.60 -22.58
N THR A 347 25.32 -11.57 -23.30
CA THR A 347 25.12 -10.16 -22.89
C THR A 347 23.80 -9.59 -23.44
N ALA A 348 23.29 -8.53 -22.83
CA ALA A 348 22.12 -7.81 -23.35
C ALA A 348 22.36 -7.27 -24.77
N ASP A 349 23.56 -6.76 -25.05
CA ASP A 349 23.97 -6.30 -26.39
C ASP A 349 23.93 -7.43 -27.43
N GLU A 350 24.37 -8.64 -27.05
CA GLU A 350 24.35 -9.80 -27.94
C GLU A 350 22.92 -10.22 -28.28
N ILE A 351 22.04 -10.25 -27.26
CA ILE A 351 20.62 -10.55 -27.46
C ILE A 351 19.99 -9.49 -28.37
N ALA A 352 20.26 -8.21 -28.10
CA ALA A 352 19.76 -7.08 -28.88
C ALA A 352 20.19 -7.16 -30.35
N ALA A 353 21.47 -7.49 -30.61
CA ALA A 353 22.00 -7.64 -31.96
C ALA A 353 21.28 -8.74 -32.76
N LYS A 354 20.95 -9.88 -32.12
CA LYS A 354 20.22 -10.98 -32.77
C LYS A 354 18.79 -10.62 -33.18
N VAL A 355 18.16 -9.66 -32.50
CA VAL A 355 16.78 -9.24 -32.77
C VAL A 355 16.69 -7.85 -33.40
N HIS A 356 17.83 -7.28 -33.81
CA HIS A 356 17.94 -5.93 -34.39
C HIS A 356 17.34 -4.84 -33.51
N SER A 357 17.67 -4.87 -32.22
CA SER A 357 17.25 -3.87 -31.23
C SER A 357 18.44 -3.36 -30.40
N ILE A 358 18.16 -2.76 -29.24
CA ILE A 358 19.10 -2.17 -28.29
C ILE A 358 18.99 -2.85 -26.92
N SER A 359 20.10 -2.89 -26.18
CA SER A 359 20.17 -3.51 -24.85
C SER A 359 19.16 -2.92 -23.85
N TYR A 360 18.85 -1.63 -23.98
CA TYR A 360 17.77 -0.96 -23.23
C TYR A 360 16.43 -1.69 -23.32
N GLU A 361 16.02 -2.11 -24.53
CA GLU A 361 14.75 -2.82 -24.72
C GLU A 361 14.81 -4.21 -24.08
N ILE A 362 15.93 -4.92 -24.25
CA ILE A 362 16.11 -6.26 -23.70
C ILE A 362 15.97 -6.26 -22.17
N LEU A 363 16.57 -5.29 -21.49
CA LEU A 363 16.49 -5.16 -20.03
C LEU A 363 15.07 -4.81 -19.57
N CYS A 364 14.45 -3.80 -20.20
CA CYS A 364 13.10 -3.34 -19.86
C CYS A 364 12.02 -4.38 -20.18
N ALA A 365 12.25 -5.26 -21.17
CA ALA A 365 11.30 -6.29 -21.56
C ALA A 365 11.11 -7.36 -20.48
N LEU A 366 12.10 -7.57 -19.60
CA LEU A 366 12.03 -8.53 -18.50
C LEU A 366 10.95 -8.07 -17.51
N GLY A 367 9.72 -8.55 -17.73
CA GLY A 367 8.55 -8.16 -16.94
C GLY A 367 8.66 -8.63 -15.49
N LYS A 368 7.66 -8.28 -14.67
CA LYS A 368 7.68 -8.52 -13.22
C LYS A 368 7.34 -9.96 -12.78
N ARG A 369 7.15 -10.89 -13.73
CA ARG A 369 6.88 -12.32 -13.43
C ARG A 369 8.09 -13.03 -12.85
N ALA A 370 9.29 -12.68 -13.30
CA ALA A 370 10.53 -13.13 -12.70
C ALA A 370 10.83 -12.26 -11.48
N PRO A 371 10.88 -12.81 -10.25
CA PRO A 371 11.28 -12.06 -9.07
C PRO A 371 12.72 -11.56 -9.22
N ARG A 372 12.99 -10.37 -8.69
CA ARG A 372 14.35 -9.83 -8.61
C ARG A 372 14.99 -10.32 -7.33
N VAL A 373 16.20 -10.83 -7.43
CA VAL A 373 17.02 -11.27 -6.31
C VAL A 373 18.23 -10.36 -6.26
N PHE A 374 18.31 -9.53 -5.24
CA PHE A 374 19.39 -8.58 -5.05
C PHE A 374 20.56 -9.24 -4.33
N LEU A 375 21.74 -9.16 -4.95
CA LEU A 375 22.98 -9.75 -4.46
C LEU A 375 23.90 -8.66 -3.92
N HIS A 376 24.55 -8.92 -2.79
CA HIS A 376 25.63 -8.08 -2.25
C HIS A 376 26.87 -8.94 -2.03
N LYS A 377 27.96 -8.64 -2.75
CA LYS A 377 29.21 -9.45 -2.77
C LYS A 377 28.93 -10.94 -3.05
N GLY A 378 28.06 -11.24 -4.03
CA GLY A 378 27.70 -12.61 -4.41
C GLY A 378 26.83 -13.38 -3.41
N ARG A 379 26.36 -12.73 -2.33
CA ARG A 379 25.38 -13.31 -1.39
C ARG A 379 24.03 -12.62 -1.56
N ALA A 380 22.95 -13.40 -1.59
CA ALA A 380 21.62 -12.82 -1.66
C ALA A 380 21.28 -12.07 -0.36
N ASP A 381 20.89 -10.82 -0.50
CA ASP A 381 20.59 -9.93 0.62
C ASP A 381 19.07 -9.69 0.73
N ARG A 382 18.39 -9.52 -0.42
CA ARG A 382 16.96 -9.24 -0.48
C ARG A 382 16.32 -9.85 -1.73
N VAL A 383 15.05 -10.25 -1.64
CA VAL A 383 14.26 -10.71 -2.79
C VAL A 383 13.05 -9.81 -2.95
N GLU A 384 12.88 -9.23 -4.14
CA GLU A 384 11.63 -8.59 -4.55
C GLU A 384 10.66 -9.66 -5.07
N PRO A 385 9.46 -9.80 -4.46
CA PRO A 385 8.50 -10.80 -4.89
C PRO A 385 8.01 -10.53 -6.32
N SER A 386 7.54 -11.58 -7.00
CA SER A 386 6.94 -11.48 -8.33
C SER A 386 5.68 -10.60 -8.29
N LEU A 387 5.77 -9.37 -8.79
CA LEU A 387 4.64 -8.46 -8.87
C LEU A 387 3.93 -8.68 -10.20
N ARG A 388 2.75 -9.31 -10.24
CA ARG A 388 1.99 -9.42 -11.52
C ARG A 388 1.45 -8.08 -12.05
N ARG A 389 1.57 -6.98 -11.28
CA ARG A 389 1.20 -5.61 -11.67
C ARG A 389 2.17 -4.62 -11.01
N ILE A 390 2.49 -3.54 -11.71
CA ILE A 390 3.15 -2.38 -11.11
C ILE A 390 2.24 -1.93 -9.96
N PHE A 391 2.76 -2.12 -8.76
CA PHE A 391 2.10 -1.82 -7.52
C PHE A 391 2.50 -0.41 -7.16
N ILE A 392 1.67 0.59 -7.49
CA ILE A 392 1.87 1.97 -7.06
C ILE A 392 1.49 2.00 -5.58
N PRO A 393 2.44 2.16 -4.64
CA PRO A 393 2.20 1.85 -3.24
C PRO A 393 1.33 2.90 -2.52
N ASP A 394 0.85 3.93 -3.22
CA ASP A 394 -0.10 4.92 -2.70
C ASP A 394 -1.56 4.50 -2.77
N GLU A 395 -1.87 3.43 -3.49
CA GLU A 395 -3.19 2.82 -3.39
C GLU A 395 -3.31 1.87 -2.20
N GLU A 396 -2.23 1.56 -1.47
CA GLU A 396 -2.23 0.55 -0.39
C GLU A 396 -2.01 1.10 1.03
N LYS A 397 -1.98 2.42 1.20
CA LYS A 397 -2.10 3.06 2.54
C LYS A 397 -3.40 3.80 2.77
N SER A 398 -4.24 3.93 1.74
CA SER A 398 -5.57 4.45 1.95
C SER A 398 -6.44 3.33 2.53
N ILE A 399 -6.74 3.42 3.83
CA ILE A 399 -7.82 2.68 4.48
C ILE A 399 -9.04 2.60 3.53
N ALA A 400 -9.33 3.70 2.81
CA ALA A 400 -10.42 3.79 1.83
C ALA A 400 -10.38 2.77 0.65
N ARG A 401 -9.23 2.21 0.26
CA ARG A 401 -9.18 1.15 -0.78
C ARG A 401 -9.47 -0.22 -0.20
N ILE A 402 -8.90 -0.55 0.96
CA ILE A 402 -9.26 -1.78 1.69
C ILE A 402 -10.77 -1.74 1.98
N ASP A 403 -11.25 -0.59 2.43
CA ASP A 403 -12.66 -0.30 2.63
C ASP A 403 -13.46 -0.48 1.35
N SER A 404 -13.03 0.10 0.23
CA SER A 404 -13.72 -0.07 -1.05
C SER A 404 -13.71 -1.52 -1.52
N ILE A 405 -12.66 -2.30 -1.27
CA ILE A 405 -12.59 -3.72 -1.62
C ILE A 405 -13.53 -4.53 -0.74
N ILE A 406 -13.49 -4.32 0.58
CA ILE A 406 -14.34 -5.01 1.55
C ILE A 406 -15.81 -4.65 1.31
N ARG A 407 -16.10 -3.37 1.07
CA ARG A 407 -17.41 -2.87 0.65
C ARG A 407 -17.86 -3.52 -0.64
N HIS A 408 -17.03 -3.53 -1.69
CA HIS A 408 -17.38 -4.18 -2.96
C HIS A 408 -17.54 -5.71 -2.81
N CYS A 409 -16.79 -6.36 -1.92
CA CYS A 409 -17.01 -7.76 -1.55
C CYS A 409 -18.37 -7.96 -0.87
N PHE A 410 -18.77 -7.08 0.04
CA PHE A 410 -20.10 -7.11 0.66
C PHE A 410 -21.21 -6.86 -0.37
N GLN A 411 -21.08 -5.84 -1.22
CA GLN A 411 -22.02 -5.56 -2.33
C GLN A 411 -22.17 -6.78 -3.25
N THR A 412 -21.04 -7.38 -3.67
CA THR A 412 -21.03 -8.56 -4.53
C THR A 412 -21.68 -9.77 -3.85
N ARG A 413 -21.38 -9.99 -2.56
CA ARG A 413 -21.91 -11.14 -1.81
C ARG A 413 -23.38 -10.97 -1.47
N ALA A 414 -23.81 -9.75 -1.15
CA ALA A 414 -25.21 -9.38 -0.92
C ALA A 414 -26.01 -9.32 -2.23
N ARG A 415 -25.32 -9.23 -3.38
CA ARG A 415 -25.90 -8.98 -4.72
C ARG A 415 -26.79 -7.71 -4.74
N ASN A 416 -26.46 -6.74 -3.90
CA ASN A 416 -27.18 -5.49 -3.73
C ASN A 416 -26.21 -4.45 -3.16
N GLU A 417 -26.11 -3.30 -3.83
CA GLU A 417 -25.16 -2.24 -3.50
C GLU A 417 -25.50 -1.57 -2.16
N GLU A 418 -26.76 -1.14 -1.98
CA GLU A 418 -27.25 -0.50 -0.76
C GLU A 418 -27.06 -1.40 0.47
N LEU A 419 -27.36 -2.69 0.35
CA LEU A 419 -27.18 -3.65 1.44
C LEU A 419 -25.71 -3.91 1.73
N GLY A 420 -24.86 -3.96 0.70
CA GLY A 420 -23.41 -4.10 0.86
C GLY A 420 -22.79 -2.91 1.59
N ASP A 421 -23.22 -1.71 1.24
CA ASP A 421 -22.79 -0.46 1.87
C ASP A 421 -23.28 -0.37 3.32
N ALA A 422 -24.54 -0.74 3.57
CA ALA A 422 -25.08 -0.80 4.93
C ALA A 422 -24.29 -1.78 5.82
N ILE A 423 -23.95 -2.98 5.32
CA ILE A 423 -23.11 -3.94 6.07
C ILE A 423 -21.73 -3.35 6.35
N TYR A 424 -21.14 -2.68 5.36
CA TYR A 424 -19.83 -2.07 5.49
C TYR A 424 -19.82 -0.96 6.56
N TYR A 425 -20.68 0.06 6.44
CA TYR A 425 -20.69 1.20 7.35
C TYR A 425 -21.21 0.83 8.75
N GLU A 426 -22.29 0.06 8.84
CA GLU A 426 -22.94 -0.23 10.13
C GLU A 426 -22.20 -1.30 10.95
N MET A 427 -21.57 -2.27 10.29
CA MET A 427 -20.92 -3.40 10.98
C MET A 427 -19.39 -3.35 10.89
N PHE A 428 -18.83 -3.16 9.70
CA PHE A 428 -17.39 -3.28 9.50
C PHE A 428 -16.63 -2.03 10.01
N GLU A 429 -17.02 -0.85 9.56
CA GLU A 429 -16.50 0.45 10.04
C GLU A 429 -16.70 0.61 11.55
N THR A 430 -17.88 0.25 12.08
CA THR A 430 -18.13 0.24 13.52
C THR A 430 -17.15 -0.65 14.29
N LEU A 431 -16.73 -1.79 13.73
CA LEU A 431 -15.83 -2.72 14.42
C LEU A 431 -14.34 -2.40 14.22
N PHE A 432 -13.98 -1.87 13.05
CA PHE A 432 -12.59 -1.81 12.58
C PHE A 432 -12.16 -0.42 12.06
N GLY A 433 -13.09 0.53 11.87
CA GLY A 433 -12.85 1.82 11.19
C GLY A 433 -12.04 2.85 11.99
N LYS A 434 -11.68 2.56 13.24
CA LYS A 434 -10.83 3.43 14.06
C LYS A 434 -9.54 2.70 14.44
N GLU A 435 -8.38 3.27 14.07
CA GLU A 435 -7.04 2.72 14.32
C GLU A 435 -6.80 2.35 15.80
N ASP A 436 -7.48 3.04 16.71
CA ASP A 436 -7.31 2.92 18.15
C ASP A 436 -8.45 2.18 18.88
N ARG A 437 -9.49 1.74 18.17
CA ARG A 437 -10.66 1.09 18.79
C ARG A 437 -10.32 -0.36 19.15
N GLN A 438 -10.27 -0.63 20.46
CA GLN A 438 -10.04 -1.98 20.95
C GLN A 438 -11.29 -2.83 20.75
N LEU A 439 -11.15 -3.94 20.02
CA LEU A 439 -12.21 -4.94 19.85
C LEU A 439 -12.44 -5.69 21.16
N GLU A 440 -13.47 -5.27 21.89
CA GLU A 440 -13.92 -5.98 23.08
C GLU A 440 -14.91 -7.07 22.70
N LEU A 441 -14.57 -8.32 23.00
CA LEU A 441 -15.46 -9.46 22.83
C LEU A 441 -16.10 -9.80 24.16
N ARG A 442 -17.42 -10.01 24.16
CA ARG A 442 -18.18 -10.46 25.33
C ARG A 442 -18.72 -11.86 25.10
N ALA A 443 -18.77 -12.66 26.15
CA ALA A 443 -19.45 -13.95 26.17
C ALA A 443 -20.44 -14.02 27.34
N ASP A 444 -21.38 -14.96 27.28
CA ASP A 444 -22.34 -15.26 28.36
C ASP A 444 -23.16 -14.04 28.79
N PHE A 445 -23.55 -13.19 27.83
CA PHE A 445 -24.18 -11.92 28.14
C PHE A 445 -25.59 -12.12 28.70
N ARG A 446 -25.86 -11.56 29.88
CA ARG A 446 -27.18 -11.54 30.50
C ARG A 446 -27.58 -10.12 30.83
N TYR A 447 -28.83 -9.78 30.51
CA TYR A 447 -29.39 -8.46 30.73
C TYR A 447 -30.76 -8.60 31.38
N ASP A 448 -30.82 -8.42 32.70
CA ASP A 448 -32.03 -8.56 33.49
C ASP A 448 -32.55 -7.16 33.84
N ILE A 449 -33.67 -6.78 33.24
CA ILE A 449 -34.35 -5.50 33.46
C ILE A 449 -35.56 -5.76 34.33
N ARG A 450 -35.64 -5.09 35.47
CA ARG A 450 -36.77 -5.19 36.40
C ARG A 450 -37.39 -3.83 36.57
N MET A 451 -38.65 -3.73 36.18
CA MET A 451 -39.45 -2.53 36.33
C MET A 451 -40.44 -2.72 37.46
N ASN A 452 -40.43 -1.80 38.42
CA ASN A 452 -41.28 -1.81 39.61
C ASN A 452 -41.98 -0.46 39.79
N GLN A 453 -43.12 -0.47 40.49
CA GLN A 453 -43.69 0.76 41.07
C GLN A 453 -42.80 1.22 42.23
N PHE A 454 -42.82 2.53 42.52
CA PHE A 454 -42.25 3.03 43.78
C PHE A 454 -43.10 2.55 44.95
N ALA A 455 -42.46 2.00 45.97
CA ALA A 455 -43.12 1.64 47.21
C ALA A 455 -43.54 2.90 47.99
N PRO A 456 -44.58 2.83 48.85
CA PRO A 456 -44.94 3.94 49.74
C PRO A 456 -43.79 4.41 50.65
N GLU A 457 -42.83 3.51 50.92
CA GLU A 457 -41.65 3.71 51.77
C GLU A 457 -40.45 4.32 51.04
N ASP A 458 -40.46 4.39 49.70
CA ASP A 458 -39.37 5.02 48.94
C ASP A 458 -39.38 6.54 49.19
N GLU A 459 -38.34 7.17 49.74
CA GLU A 459 -38.24 8.63 50.01
C GLU A 459 -38.25 9.55 48.76
N ALA A 460 -38.94 9.16 47.68
CA ALA A 460 -39.14 9.98 46.48
C ALA A 460 -40.36 10.93 46.61
N PRO A 461 -40.28 12.18 46.11
CA PRO A 461 -41.43 13.09 46.01
C PRO A 461 -42.64 12.50 45.27
N GLU A 462 -43.85 12.92 45.64
CA GLU A 462 -45.14 12.42 45.10
C GLU A 462 -45.23 12.45 43.55
N PRO A 463 -44.79 13.52 42.84
CA PRO A 463 -44.76 13.54 41.37
C PRO A 463 -43.87 12.46 40.75
N LEU A 464 -42.75 12.13 41.41
CA LEU A 464 -41.82 11.09 40.94
C LEU A 464 -42.41 9.69 41.09
N ARG A 465 -43.11 9.40 42.20
CA ARG A 465 -43.78 8.09 42.40
C ARG A 465 -44.96 7.91 41.46
N ARG A 466 -45.70 8.98 41.18
CA ARG A 466 -46.85 8.97 40.27
C ARG A 466 -46.40 8.75 38.83
N ASP A 467 -45.39 9.48 38.36
CA ASP A 467 -45.11 9.61 36.93
C ASP A 467 -43.99 8.69 36.42
N TYR A 468 -43.22 8.03 37.30
CA TYR A 468 -42.10 7.16 36.91
C TYR A 468 -42.22 5.74 37.48
N PHE A 469 -41.65 4.78 36.76
CA PHE A 469 -41.27 3.46 37.26
C PHE A 469 -39.84 3.49 37.79
N LYS A 470 -39.56 2.65 38.79
CA LYS A 470 -38.21 2.31 39.24
C LYS A 470 -37.69 1.17 38.38
N VAL A 471 -36.51 1.32 37.80
CA VAL A 471 -35.90 0.30 36.92
C VAL A 471 -34.56 -0.14 37.49
N THR A 472 -34.45 -1.40 37.84
CA THR A 472 -33.17 -2.04 38.18
C THR A 472 -32.71 -2.85 36.98
N THR A 473 -31.50 -2.59 36.50
CA THR A 473 -30.88 -3.33 35.41
C THR A 473 -29.62 -4.01 35.91
N ARG A 474 -29.58 -5.33 35.78
CA ARG A 474 -28.39 -6.14 36.04
C ARG A 474 -27.84 -6.64 34.71
N VAL A 475 -26.63 -6.19 34.39
CA VAL A 475 -25.89 -6.64 33.22
C VAL A 475 -24.73 -7.52 33.67
N GLU A 476 -24.56 -8.65 32.99
CA GLU A 476 -23.51 -9.62 33.25
C GLU A 476 -22.88 -10.06 31.94
N TYR A 477 -21.56 -10.19 31.90
CA TYR A 477 -20.83 -10.74 30.76
C TYR A 477 -19.41 -11.16 31.14
N THR A 478 -18.85 -12.07 30.36
CA THR A 478 -17.44 -12.47 30.44
C THR A 478 -16.62 -11.65 29.42
N LYS A 479 -15.55 -10.99 29.86
CA LYS A 479 -14.60 -10.29 28.97
C LYS A 479 -13.19 -10.29 29.55
N ALA A 480 -12.20 -9.95 28.72
CA ALA A 480 -10.87 -9.59 29.21
C ALA A 480 -10.86 -8.16 29.78
N ILE A 481 -10.54 -8.00 31.06
CA ILE A 481 -10.41 -6.65 31.66
C ILE A 481 -9.04 -6.05 31.36
N ARG A 482 -9.00 -4.76 30.99
CA ARG A 482 -7.77 -4.05 30.60
C ARG A 482 -7.38 -2.92 31.54
N ASN A 483 -8.32 -2.44 32.35
CA ASN A 483 -8.12 -1.34 33.28
C ASN A 483 -8.46 -1.79 34.70
N ALA A 484 -7.57 -1.53 35.66
CA ALA A 484 -7.84 -1.77 37.08
C ALA A 484 -8.76 -0.70 37.69
N VAL A 485 -8.90 0.43 36.98
CA VAL A 485 -9.82 1.52 37.30
C VAL A 485 -10.58 1.86 36.02
N PHE A 486 -11.90 1.79 36.05
CA PHE A 486 -12.77 2.02 34.91
C PHE A 486 -14.00 2.81 35.36
N MET A 487 -14.76 3.35 34.40
CA MET A 487 -15.96 4.11 34.67
C MET A 487 -17.22 3.45 34.10
N ILE A 488 -18.35 3.75 34.73
CA ILE A 488 -19.69 3.56 34.20
C ILE A 488 -20.26 4.95 33.92
N GLY A 489 -20.50 5.25 32.64
CA GLY A 489 -20.97 6.56 32.19
C GLY A 489 -22.49 6.64 32.06
N CYS A 490 -23.08 7.74 32.50
CA CYS A 490 -24.48 8.09 32.30
C CYS A 490 -24.58 9.37 31.47
N ALA A 491 -25.11 9.23 30.26
CA ALA A 491 -25.37 10.30 29.30
C ALA A 491 -26.83 10.73 29.37
N LEU A 492 -27.11 12.01 29.10
CA LEU A 492 -28.46 12.56 29.00
C LEU A 492 -28.96 12.67 27.56
N ASP A 493 -28.02 12.71 26.61
CA ASP A 493 -28.25 12.83 25.18
C ASP A 493 -27.26 11.97 24.37
N ASN A 494 -27.46 11.93 23.05
CA ASN A 494 -26.64 11.12 22.15
C ASN A 494 -25.21 11.66 21.97
N GLU A 495 -24.98 12.96 22.17
CA GLU A 495 -23.64 13.56 22.04
C GLU A 495 -22.76 13.12 23.22
N GLN A 496 -23.29 13.19 24.43
CA GLN A 496 -22.68 12.64 25.64
C GLN A 496 -22.46 11.13 25.52
N LEU A 497 -23.44 10.40 25.01
CA LEU A 497 -23.32 8.96 24.80
C LEU A 497 -22.18 8.62 23.82
N ALA A 498 -22.05 9.38 22.73
CA ALA A 498 -20.95 9.25 21.77
C ALA A 498 -19.59 9.50 22.44
N ALA A 499 -19.48 10.50 23.31
CA ALA A 499 -18.24 10.78 24.04
C ALA A 499 -17.79 9.59 24.93
N PHE A 500 -18.72 8.83 25.51
CA PHE A 500 -18.39 7.61 26.27
C PHE A 500 -18.01 6.40 25.41
N PHE A 501 -18.33 6.41 24.11
CA PHE A 501 -17.81 5.39 23.19
C PHE A 501 -16.33 5.61 22.87
N GLU A 502 -15.82 6.84 22.97
CA GLU A 502 -14.43 7.18 22.68
C GLU A 502 -13.47 6.94 23.87
N ASP A 503 -13.96 6.93 25.12
CA ASP A 503 -13.09 6.73 26.29
C ASP A 503 -12.86 5.23 26.57
N LYS A 504 -11.61 4.79 26.38
CA LYS A 504 -11.15 3.40 26.61
C LYS A 504 -11.32 2.91 28.06
N ARG A 505 -11.59 3.80 29.03
CA ARG A 505 -11.85 3.45 30.43
C ARG A 505 -13.33 3.30 30.74
N CYS A 506 -14.22 3.63 29.80
CA CYS A 506 -15.65 3.43 29.97
C CYS A 506 -16.00 1.95 29.75
N GLU A 507 -16.41 1.25 30.80
CA GLU A 507 -16.77 -0.17 30.73
C GLU A 507 -18.24 -0.34 30.33
N TYR A 508 -19.11 0.52 30.83
CA TYR A 508 -20.54 0.46 30.58
C TYR A 508 -21.13 1.87 30.45
N ARG A 509 -22.13 2.01 29.59
CA ARG A 509 -22.79 3.29 29.30
C ARG A 509 -24.29 3.16 29.49
N TRP A 510 -24.91 4.23 29.95
CA TRP A 510 -26.34 4.36 30.08
C TRP A 510 -26.82 5.67 29.45
N LEU A 511 -27.89 5.62 28.67
CA LEU A 511 -28.57 6.82 28.18
C LEU A 511 -29.83 7.06 29.00
N LEU A 512 -29.79 8.06 29.86
CA LEU A 512 -30.90 8.53 30.67
C LEU A 512 -31.65 9.59 29.85
N ASN A 513 -32.42 9.15 28.84
CA ASN A 513 -33.13 9.99 27.88
C ASN A 513 -33.66 11.31 28.49
N SER A 514 -33.34 12.45 27.88
CA SER A 514 -33.72 13.80 28.33
C SER A 514 -35.23 13.99 28.52
N GLY A 515 -35.70 13.89 29.75
CA GLY A 515 -37.00 14.41 30.18
C GLY A 515 -36.78 15.69 30.99
N GLU A 516 -37.72 16.64 30.94
CA GLU A 516 -37.61 17.99 31.52
C GLU A 516 -37.22 18.03 33.02
N ASN A 517 -37.21 16.89 33.72
CA ASN A 517 -36.94 16.79 35.16
C ASN A 517 -35.91 15.71 35.58
N LEU A 518 -35.16 15.12 34.64
CA LEU A 518 -34.15 14.10 34.95
C LEU A 518 -32.78 14.72 35.27
N VAL A 519 -32.21 14.34 36.40
CA VAL A 519 -30.86 14.76 36.84
C VAL A 519 -30.02 13.52 37.07
N ALA A 520 -28.96 13.33 36.28
CA ALA A 520 -28.15 12.10 36.29
C ALA A 520 -27.64 11.72 37.68
N GLU A 521 -27.16 12.70 38.47
CA GLU A 521 -26.63 12.49 39.83
C GLU A 521 -27.67 11.89 40.81
N ARG A 522 -28.95 12.19 40.58
CA ARG A 522 -30.06 11.74 41.43
C ARG A 522 -30.73 10.48 40.89
N ASP A 523 -30.83 10.38 39.56
CA ASP A 523 -31.71 9.43 38.88
C ASP A 523 -30.94 8.27 38.22
N PHE A 524 -29.62 8.24 38.36
CA PHE A 524 -28.75 7.13 37.95
C PHE A 524 -27.84 6.73 39.11
N ARG A 525 -27.98 5.49 39.59
CA ARG A 525 -27.16 4.94 40.66
C ARG A 525 -26.56 3.61 40.24
N VAL A 526 -25.25 3.45 40.39
CA VAL A 526 -24.60 2.14 40.32
C VAL A 526 -24.66 1.55 41.73
N ASN A 527 -25.49 0.52 41.90
CA ASN A 527 -25.69 -0.12 43.21
C ASN A 527 -24.54 -1.07 43.55
N ARG A 528 -24.05 -1.78 42.54
CA ARG A 528 -23.04 -2.83 42.73
C ARG A 528 -22.25 -3.09 41.46
N VAL A 529 -20.95 -3.35 41.64
CA VAL A 529 -20.05 -3.84 40.58
C VAL A 529 -19.29 -5.04 41.12
N LEU A 530 -19.36 -6.18 40.43
CA LEU A 530 -18.59 -7.37 40.77
C LEU A 530 -17.68 -7.80 39.62
N ILE A 531 -16.48 -8.26 39.96
CA ILE A 531 -15.56 -8.94 39.03
C ILE A 531 -15.19 -10.30 39.62
N ASP A 532 -15.55 -11.38 38.93
CA ASP A 532 -15.45 -12.76 39.43
C ASP A 532 -16.06 -12.95 40.83
N ARG A 533 -17.21 -12.31 41.06
CA ARG A 533 -17.95 -12.30 42.34
C ARG A 533 -17.28 -11.53 43.49
N GLU A 534 -16.16 -10.87 43.24
CA GLU A 534 -15.53 -9.94 44.19
C GLU A 534 -16.08 -8.53 43.99
N ASP A 535 -16.33 -7.81 45.08
CA ASP A 535 -16.87 -6.45 45.05
C ASP A 535 -15.82 -5.44 44.59
N VAL A 536 -16.21 -4.56 43.67
CA VAL A 536 -15.37 -3.47 43.16
C VAL A 536 -15.99 -2.15 43.61
N PRO A 537 -15.37 -1.44 44.56
CA PRO A 537 -15.97 -0.24 45.13
C PRO A 537 -15.97 0.92 44.13
N VAL A 538 -16.96 1.80 44.29
CA VAL A 538 -16.96 3.13 43.66
C VAL A 538 -15.92 3.99 44.39
N ILE A 539 -14.92 4.45 43.65
CA ILE A 539 -13.82 5.28 44.17
C ILE A 539 -14.24 6.75 44.17
N ARG A 540 -14.93 7.21 43.12
CA ARG A 540 -15.43 8.58 42.99
C ARG A 540 -16.55 8.69 41.97
N THR A 541 -17.26 9.81 42.01
CA THR A 541 -18.21 10.21 40.96
C THR A 541 -17.88 11.61 40.47
N ASP A 542 -17.93 11.82 39.17
CA ASP A 542 -17.57 13.09 38.52
C ASP A 542 -18.69 13.57 37.59
N LYS A 543 -18.97 14.88 37.59
CA LYS A 543 -19.81 15.52 36.58
C LYS A 543 -18.90 16.21 35.56
N THR A 544 -18.90 15.72 34.33
CA THR A 544 -18.06 16.27 33.25
C THR A 544 -18.95 16.75 32.10
N PRO A 545 -18.39 17.51 31.13
CA PRO A 545 -19.13 17.86 29.91
C PRO A 545 -19.62 16.63 29.12
N ARG A 546 -19.03 15.45 29.34
CA ARG A 546 -19.40 14.19 28.68
C ARG A 546 -20.57 13.47 29.36
N GLY A 547 -20.96 13.88 30.57
CA GLY A 547 -22.02 13.26 31.35
C GLY A 547 -21.60 12.98 32.80
N TYR A 548 -22.36 12.11 33.48
CA TYR A 548 -22.08 11.69 34.84
C TYR A 548 -21.24 10.40 34.85
N GLU A 549 -20.10 10.42 35.52
CA GLU A 549 -19.11 9.34 35.51
C GLU A 549 -19.04 8.69 36.90
N VAL A 550 -19.24 7.37 36.96
CA VAL A 550 -19.06 6.58 38.20
C VAL A 550 -17.80 5.74 38.07
N TRP A 551 -16.73 6.12 38.77
CA TRP A 551 -15.43 5.48 38.69
C TRP A 551 -15.30 4.35 39.72
N CYS A 552 -15.02 3.14 39.24
CA CYS A 552 -14.88 1.93 40.04
C CYS A 552 -13.45 1.39 39.91
N GLY A 553 -12.93 0.81 40.98
CA GLY A 553 -11.62 0.14 40.92
C GLY A 553 -11.20 -0.45 42.25
N ALA A 554 -10.27 -1.41 42.18
CA ALA A 554 -9.64 -2.03 43.33
C ALA A 554 -8.20 -2.44 42.96
N GLU A 555 -7.29 -2.44 43.91
CA GLU A 555 -5.88 -2.80 43.68
C GLU A 555 -5.74 -4.26 43.21
N GLU A 556 -6.62 -5.13 43.70
CA GLU A 556 -6.70 -6.55 43.38
C GLU A 556 -6.96 -6.79 41.89
N LEU A 557 -7.64 -5.86 41.20
CA LEU A 557 -7.91 -5.96 39.76
C LEU A 557 -6.64 -5.90 38.91
N LYS A 558 -5.55 -5.32 39.42
CA LYS A 558 -4.25 -5.32 38.70
C LYS A 558 -3.76 -6.75 38.42
N LYS A 559 -4.08 -7.71 39.30
CA LYS A 559 -3.73 -9.13 39.12
C LYS A 559 -4.60 -9.85 38.08
N LYS A 560 -5.75 -9.27 37.74
CA LYS A 560 -6.73 -9.81 36.78
C LYS A 560 -6.62 -9.17 35.38
N LEU A 561 -5.73 -8.20 35.19
CA LEU A 561 -5.52 -7.55 33.89
C LEU A 561 -5.18 -8.56 32.80
N ASN A 562 -5.77 -8.36 31.63
CA ASN A 562 -5.64 -9.18 30.44
C ASN A 562 -6.15 -10.63 30.59
N ARG A 563 -6.89 -10.94 31.66
CA ARG A 563 -7.56 -12.23 31.88
C ARG A 563 -9.06 -12.12 31.66
N GLN A 564 -9.68 -13.22 31.22
CA GLN A 564 -11.14 -13.33 31.13
C GLN A 564 -11.72 -13.35 32.55
N VAL A 565 -12.63 -12.42 32.82
CA VAL A 565 -13.33 -12.26 34.08
C VAL A 565 -14.82 -12.10 33.83
N ARG A 566 -15.63 -12.52 34.79
CA ARG A 566 -17.07 -12.28 34.81
C ARG A 566 -17.35 -10.92 35.44
N VAL A 567 -17.85 -9.99 34.65
CA VAL A 567 -18.26 -8.65 35.07
C VAL A 567 -19.77 -8.66 35.35
N GLU A 568 -20.18 -8.09 36.47
CA GLU A 568 -21.58 -7.88 36.82
C GLU A 568 -21.76 -6.44 37.30
N ILE A 569 -22.75 -5.74 36.75
CA ILE A 569 -23.07 -4.36 37.10
C ILE A 569 -24.56 -4.26 37.35
N GLU A 570 -24.92 -3.73 38.52
CA GLU A 570 -26.31 -3.41 38.86
C GLU A 570 -26.51 -1.90 38.89
N ILE A 571 -27.45 -1.43 38.07
CA ILE A 571 -27.77 -0.02 37.89
C ILE A 571 -29.24 0.19 38.22
N GLU A 572 -29.52 1.21 39.01
CA GLU A 572 -30.86 1.68 39.31
C GLU A 572 -31.11 3.02 38.61
N THR A 573 -32.22 3.09 37.87
CA THR A 573 -32.67 4.30 37.16
C THR A 573 -34.17 4.48 37.27
N LYS A 574 -34.68 5.57 36.67
CA LYS A 574 -36.11 5.87 36.58
C LYS A 574 -36.58 5.90 35.14
N LYS A 575 -37.80 5.44 34.90
CA LYS A 575 -38.43 5.44 33.57
C LYS A 575 -39.79 6.10 33.63
N LEU A 576 -40.01 7.17 32.86
CA LEU A 576 -41.30 7.85 32.80
C LEU A 576 -42.40 6.87 32.33
N LYS A 577 -43.51 6.76 33.06
CA LYS A 577 -44.63 5.86 32.71
C LYS A 577 -45.23 6.20 31.35
N GLY A 578 -45.27 7.48 31.00
CA GLY A 578 -45.71 7.95 29.68
C GLY A 578 -44.82 7.49 28.53
N ASN A 579 -43.56 7.13 28.79
CA ASN A 579 -42.66 6.56 27.77
C ASN A 579 -42.77 5.04 27.75
N ARG A 580 -43.57 4.55 26.78
CA ARG A 580 -43.98 3.16 26.59
C ARG A 580 -42.93 2.23 25.95
N LEU A 581 -41.67 2.68 25.87
CA LEU A 581 -40.59 1.99 25.17
C LEU A 581 -39.39 1.78 26.09
N PHE A 582 -38.81 0.59 26.10
CA PHE A 582 -37.52 0.32 26.75
C PHE A 582 -36.61 -0.46 25.81
N SER A 583 -35.47 0.12 25.45
CA SER A 583 -34.54 -0.47 24.49
C SER A 583 -33.26 -0.94 25.18
N ALA A 584 -32.79 -2.12 24.77
CA ALA A 584 -31.50 -2.68 25.17
C ALA A 584 -30.69 -3.00 23.91
N TYR A 585 -29.52 -2.39 23.77
CA TYR A 585 -28.65 -2.55 22.61
C TYR A 585 -27.36 -3.24 23.00
N LEU A 586 -26.90 -4.13 22.11
CA LEU A 586 -25.58 -4.74 22.18
C LEU A 586 -24.61 -3.88 21.39
N VAL A 587 -23.64 -3.33 22.10
CA VAL A 587 -22.65 -2.42 21.54
C VAL A 587 -21.32 -3.10 21.16
N TYR A 588 -21.15 -4.35 21.59
CA TYR A 588 -19.96 -5.16 21.33
C TYR A 588 -20.35 -6.52 20.74
N PRO A 589 -19.47 -7.14 19.93
CA PRO A 589 -19.64 -8.54 19.54
C PRO A 589 -19.82 -9.42 20.77
N THR A 590 -20.93 -10.14 20.80
CA THR A 590 -21.38 -10.89 21.96
C THR A 590 -21.67 -12.33 21.54
N ARG A 591 -21.07 -13.28 22.26
CA ARG A 591 -21.32 -14.72 22.06
C ARG A 591 -22.22 -15.24 23.17
N GLY A 592 -23.41 -15.73 22.80
CA GLY A 592 -24.45 -16.12 23.74
C GLY A 592 -25.12 -14.91 24.41
N MET A 593 -26.46 -14.94 24.50
CA MET A 593 -27.23 -13.81 25.02
C MET A 593 -28.54 -14.25 25.67
N GLU A 594 -28.84 -13.67 26.82
CA GLU A 594 -30.14 -13.76 27.48
C GLU A 594 -30.60 -12.37 27.95
N ILE A 595 -31.69 -11.83 27.37
CA ILE A 595 -32.28 -10.55 27.78
C ILE A 595 -33.65 -10.82 28.39
N SER A 596 -33.85 -10.42 29.64
CA SER A 596 -35.11 -10.58 30.36
C SER A 596 -35.66 -9.22 30.77
N PHE A 597 -36.95 -8.99 30.49
CA PHE A 597 -37.70 -7.82 30.91
C PHE A 597 -38.82 -8.25 31.83
N HIS A 598 -38.73 -7.88 33.10
CA HIS A 598 -39.69 -8.18 34.16
C HIS A 598 -40.50 -6.94 34.48
N TYR A 599 -41.82 -7.07 34.42
CA TYR A 599 -42.78 -5.98 34.62
C TYR A 599 -43.96 -6.39 35.51
N GLY A 600 -43.85 -7.53 36.19
CA GLY A 600 -44.87 -7.99 37.14
C GLY A 600 -45.09 -6.98 38.26
N GLY A 601 -46.35 -6.75 38.62
CA GLY A 601 -46.73 -5.79 39.68
C GLY A 601 -46.72 -4.31 39.24
N THR A 602 -46.40 -4.01 37.99
CA THR A 602 -46.42 -2.63 37.47
C THR A 602 -47.80 -2.14 37.00
N GLY A 603 -48.74 -3.06 36.79
CA GLY A 603 -50.04 -2.77 36.16
C GLY A 603 -50.04 -2.88 34.63
N ILE A 604 -48.87 -3.05 34.00
CA ILE A 604 -48.75 -3.26 32.55
C ILE A 604 -49.29 -4.65 32.18
N LYS A 605 -50.22 -4.67 31.22
CA LYS A 605 -50.87 -5.91 30.77
C LYS A 605 -50.10 -6.59 29.65
N ASN A 606 -49.82 -5.84 28.59
CA ASN A 606 -49.26 -6.36 27.35
C ASN A 606 -47.91 -5.71 27.07
N VAL A 607 -46.86 -6.53 26.99
CA VAL A 607 -45.54 -6.12 26.50
C VAL A 607 -45.26 -6.91 25.22
N ARG A 608 -44.71 -6.24 24.23
CA ARG A 608 -44.24 -6.82 22.99
C ARG A 608 -42.77 -6.50 22.83
N GLU A 609 -41.99 -7.49 22.41
CA GLU A 609 -40.60 -7.29 22.03
C GLU A 609 -40.46 -7.09 20.52
N VAL A 610 -39.66 -6.11 20.14
CA VAL A 610 -39.22 -5.86 18.76
C VAL A 610 -37.71 -5.98 18.74
N GLY A 611 -37.22 -7.16 18.36
CA GLY A 611 -35.81 -7.49 18.32
C GLY A 611 -35.21 -7.34 16.92
N PHE A 612 -33.99 -6.84 16.85
CA PHE A 612 -33.13 -6.86 15.66
C PHE A 612 -31.79 -7.45 16.08
N PHE A 613 -31.44 -8.63 15.56
CA PHE A 613 -30.19 -9.29 15.89
C PHE A 613 -29.43 -9.58 14.61
N ALA A 614 -28.18 -9.13 14.52
CA ALA A 614 -27.29 -9.40 13.41
C ALA A 614 -26.36 -10.55 13.79
N GLY A 615 -26.38 -11.65 13.02
CA GLY A 615 -25.57 -12.84 13.28
C GLY A 615 -25.93 -14.00 12.36
N LYS A 616 -25.16 -15.08 12.41
CA LYS A 616 -25.40 -16.28 11.56
C LYS A 616 -26.75 -16.94 11.85
N HIS A 617 -27.21 -16.86 13.11
CA HIS A 617 -28.49 -17.42 13.57
C HIS A 617 -29.22 -16.37 14.44
N PRO A 618 -29.84 -15.35 13.82
CA PRO A 618 -30.29 -14.14 14.52
C PRO A 618 -31.65 -14.28 15.24
N HIS A 619 -32.18 -15.48 15.42
CA HIS A 619 -33.55 -15.68 15.91
C HIS A 619 -33.55 -16.15 17.37
N PRO A 620 -33.70 -15.24 18.36
CA PRO A 620 -33.80 -15.64 19.76
C PRO A 620 -35.06 -16.46 20.01
N LYS A 621 -34.94 -17.45 20.89
CA LYS A 621 -36.11 -18.08 21.49
C LYS A 621 -36.75 -17.10 22.47
N VAL A 622 -37.99 -16.71 22.20
CA VAL A 622 -38.76 -15.83 23.07
C VAL A 622 -39.66 -16.66 23.98
N THR A 623 -39.54 -16.44 25.29
CA THR A 623 -40.40 -17.03 26.31
C THR A 623 -41.19 -15.92 27.00
N ARG A 624 -42.52 -16.01 27.00
CA ARG A 624 -43.39 -15.01 27.61
C ARG A 624 -44.13 -15.61 28.81
N LYS A 625 -44.17 -14.85 29.90
CA LYS A 625 -45.04 -15.09 31.05
C LYS A 625 -45.95 -13.87 31.17
N GLU A 626 -47.21 -14.04 30.76
CA GLU A 626 -48.20 -12.96 30.71
C GLU A 626 -48.29 -12.22 32.06
N GLY A 627 -48.35 -10.89 32.01
CA GLY A 627 -48.35 -10.01 33.18
C GLY A 627 -47.11 -10.09 34.08
N LYS A 628 -46.03 -10.79 33.65
CA LYS A 628 -44.83 -11.01 34.48
C LYS A 628 -43.53 -10.65 33.77
N SER A 629 -43.21 -11.31 32.65
CA SER A 629 -41.90 -11.16 32.01
C SER A 629 -41.86 -11.62 30.55
N ILE A 630 -40.88 -11.10 29.80
CA ILE A 630 -40.46 -11.59 28.49
C ILE A 630 -38.96 -11.88 28.54
N THR A 631 -38.55 -13.06 28.08
CA THR A 631 -37.14 -13.46 27.99
C THR A 631 -36.78 -13.86 26.57
N LEU A 632 -35.72 -13.27 26.03
CA LEU A 632 -35.13 -13.59 24.74
C LEU A 632 -33.81 -14.32 24.98
N LYS A 633 -33.63 -15.50 24.39
CA LYS A 633 -32.42 -16.30 24.53
C LYS A 633 -31.84 -16.74 23.19
N LEU A 634 -30.55 -16.52 23.00
CA LEU A 634 -29.74 -17.08 21.91
C LEU A 634 -28.74 -18.09 22.48
N GLY A 635 -28.45 -19.14 21.70
CA GLY A 635 -27.57 -20.23 22.14
C GLY A 635 -26.14 -19.76 22.42
N ASP A 636 -25.45 -20.49 23.30
CA ASP A 636 -24.14 -20.07 23.86
C ASP A 636 -23.02 -19.96 22.80
N GLU A 637 -23.18 -20.59 21.64
CA GLU A 637 -22.25 -20.49 20.50
C GLU A 637 -22.66 -19.47 19.43
N ALA A 638 -23.83 -18.83 19.60
CA ALA A 638 -24.33 -17.86 18.64
C ALA A 638 -23.62 -16.52 18.82
N TRP A 639 -23.00 -16.03 17.74
CA TRP A 639 -22.44 -14.68 17.68
C TRP A 639 -23.47 -13.66 17.25
N ILE A 640 -23.50 -12.56 17.99
CA ILE A 640 -24.32 -11.39 17.75
C ILE A 640 -23.40 -10.19 17.60
N PHE A 641 -23.57 -9.46 16.51
CA PHE A 641 -22.75 -8.29 16.21
C PHE A 641 -23.33 -7.01 16.85
N PRO A 642 -22.54 -5.93 16.97
CA PRO A 642 -23.03 -4.62 17.41
C PRO A 642 -24.23 -4.14 16.58
N THR A 643 -24.93 -3.12 17.08
CA THR A 643 -26.19 -2.57 16.53
C THR A 643 -27.40 -3.53 16.63
N SER A 644 -27.18 -4.74 17.13
CA SER A 644 -28.25 -5.62 17.58
C SER A 644 -28.90 -5.12 18.88
N GLY A 645 -30.16 -5.47 19.10
CA GLY A 645 -30.87 -5.11 20.32
C GLY A 645 -32.34 -5.53 20.31
N VAL A 646 -33.03 -5.14 21.37
CA VAL A 646 -34.47 -5.34 21.51
C VAL A 646 -35.11 -4.12 22.15
N THR A 647 -36.25 -3.70 21.59
CA THR A 647 -37.12 -2.71 22.20
C THR A 647 -38.38 -3.39 22.71
N PHE A 648 -38.62 -3.26 24.02
CA PHE A 648 -39.86 -3.65 24.67
C PHE A 648 -40.85 -2.49 24.56
N ILE A 649 -42.03 -2.78 24.04
CA ILE A 649 -43.12 -1.83 23.82
C ILE A 649 -44.32 -2.31 24.62
N TRP A 650 -44.97 -1.44 25.36
CA TRP A 650 -46.14 -1.83 26.13
C TRP A 650 -47.24 -0.78 26.11
N ASP A 651 -48.45 -1.24 26.35
CA ASP A 651 -49.59 -0.35 26.61
C ASP A 651 -49.87 -0.29 28.11
N LEU A 652 -50.27 0.89 28.56
CA LEU A 652 -50.77 1.11 29.92
C LEU A 652 -52.27 0.85 29.98
#